data_AF-A0A6I2IYX0-F1
#
_entry.id   AF-A0A6I2IYX0-F1
#
_cell.length_a   1.000
_cell.length_b   1.000
_cell.length_c   1.000
_cell.angle_alpha   90.00
_cell.angle_beta   90.00
_cell.angle_gamma   90.00
#
_symmetry.space_group_name_H-M   'P 1'
#
loop_
_entity.id
_entity.type
_entity.pdbx_description
1 polymer ?
#
loop_
_entity_poly.entity_id
_entity_poly.type
_entity_poly.pdbx_seq_one_letter_code
_entity_poly.pdbx_strand_id
1 'polypeptide(L)'
;MKIRLTPLAAVICGVLLAVPALAAQEGSKQDLGLSDYLYFKVYPHIERAHEALKANDETRALRSFEHAHAMAPESVRLSLWLAEAYRHFGHDKKARELLESELAKRPQNSDLQRALMAIPVPVPEVKTYEQLLAFQKNCDASPGVQCRSEVGNYALKLNQLDIARAQLSDPKFRHSKEGQQLTDNYTQRAIFLQQWSAADQGFALLDSEATLTDAQYQQWFAILLHMQRDQRILDLQSQGVMNSAGMQLAYAQSLAERNALTQLRRYLANRKPVFDSAIEERNWMRLLATYSQEPGHTVAGWSVKHPENKQYVLSTLVPIRIQKGDWKGANELLNTFPEMQALDQRLALSLAQKDTQSSMQLISKITQTRGLSTQELETASFQLVSMGQGKVATELLLRYWPFTHAGKLQHSLSTRLYSQLAVHPDWLTAENKARLARPLPTATQRMAQARLFQGQENCTQVRNILGDLSAQYDAESWSHLAQCYPGQPGLALYAAEQAVARDPSPFYQRQVAYLAYATEDYTLAKASWAQVPATEMVDNDVQAAARSAKLAGDEKAFAHWQNIASQRGMSDLKLESTPVMDDAARGFALLAQGKHHEARDALEKARETHMDSPEILRQLVYLNERLDDKPKTKQYSEQVVDDIDNSTTPQQQLSNKQQEDRFEFRRIHEDSQRRWTFTYDGSFGLTPDSLNSGGSNNGVQQGKSYRSYQQFEAEYRIGKNQLIDGDQLSVYSRVFAGSDSNGQQNFMPVYEPMLGVGVRWKPLRDQVIYLAVEQQIPLDHHHGQADVMLRASASFFNGGKYSDDWHPTGNGWMAQNLYLDAAHFVKADYQVYTADYRMSWHQKINGKQTIEPYWHAQYNASTDTPYRDNTLGGVGVRLNTWFGETHYSAFPHKVSVGLEYQRAFSGHNRDTDSKNNLFLTLGARW
;
A
#
# COMPACT_ATOMS: atom_id res chain seq x y z
N MET A 1 -17.73 -9.89 12.05
CA MET A 1 -18.48 -11.06 11.53
C MET A 1 -17.53 -11.84 10.61
N LYS A 2 -17.24 -13.10 10.94
CA LYS A 2 -16.28 -13.96 10.23
C LYS A 2 -16.88 -14.38 8.89
N ILE A 3 -16.24 -14.01 7.78
CA ILE A 3 -16.62 -14.49 6.44
C ILE A 3 -15.82 -15.78 6.19
N ARG A 4 -16.50 -16.92 6.30
CA ARG A 4 -16.01 -18.21 5.80
C ARG A 4 -16.69 -18.48 4.46
N LEU A 5 -15.89 -18.45 3.40
CA LEU A 5 -16.23 -19.05 2.11
C LEU A 5 -16.02 -20.57 2.24
N THR A 6 -17.08 -21.36 2.07
CA THR A 6 -16.98 -22.80 1.86
C THR A 6 -17.23 -23.13 0.38
N PRO A 7 -16.40 -23.99 -0.24
CA PRO A 7 -16.54 -24.41 -1.62
C PRO A 7 -17.52 -25.58 -1.70
N LEU A 8 -18.49 -25.51 -2.62
CA LEU A 8 -19.35 -26.64 -2.96
C LEU A 8 -19.52 -26.66 -4.48
N ALA A 9 -18.43 -27.02 -5.15
CA ALA A 9 -18.37 -27.35 -6.57
C ALA A 9 -17.65 -28.70 -6.70
N ALA A 10 -18.36 -29.76 -6.35
CA ALA A 10 -18.06 -31.13 -6.73
C ALA A 10 -19.37 -31.92 -6.66
N VAL A 11 -19.60 -32.78 -7.65
CA VAL A 11 -20.74 -33.70 -7.79
C VAL A 11 -21.99 -33.12 -8.48
N ILE A 12 -21.88 -32.83 -9.78
CA ILE A 12 -22.98 -32.99 -10.74
C ILE A 12 -22.45 -33.82 -11.92
N CYS A 13 -22.38 -35.13 -11.72
CA CYS A 13 -22.37 -36.16 -12.76
C CYS A 13 -22.71 -37.48 -12.06
N GLY A 14 -23.94 -37.95 -12.23
CA GLY A 14 -24.36 -39.26 -11.70
C GLY A 14 -25.68 -39.25 -10.94
N VAL A 15 -26.76 -38.76 -11.56
CA VAL A 15 -28.13 -39.17 -11.21
C VAL A 15 -28.94 -39.31 -12.50
N LEU A 16 -28.54 -40.26 -13.36
CA LEU A 16 -29.51 -40.98 -14.17
C LEU A 16 -30.10 -42.03 -13.22
N LEU A 17 -31.14 -41.63 -12.49
CA LEU A 17 -32.04 -42.61 -11.86
C LEU A 17 -32.74 -43.34 -13.01
N ALA A 18 -32.16 -44.47 -13.37
CA ALA A 18 -32.89 -45.60 -13.90
C ALA A 18 -34.06 -45.83 -12.93
N VAL A 19 -35.24 -45.36 -13.32
CA VAL A 19 -36.48 -45.94 -12.84
C VAL A 19 -36.40 -47.40 -13.29
N PRO A 20 -36.35 -48.40 -12.39
CA PRO A 20 -36.59 -49.74 -12.84
C PRO A 20 -38.00 -49.69 -13.43
N ALA A 21 -38.08 -49.87 -14.75
CA ALA A 21 -39.30 -50.30 -15.39
C ALA A 21 -39.92 -51.34 -14.46
N LEU A 22 -41.21 -51.19 -14.17
CA LEU A 22 -42.03 -52.28 -13.67
C LEU A 22 -41.78 -53.47 -14.60
N ALA A 23 -40.80 -54.29 -14.24
CA ALA A 23 -40.58 -55.58 -14.82
C ALA A 23 -41.86 -56.32 -14.50
N ALA A 24 -42.71 -56.45 -15.52
CA ALA A 24 -43.86 -57.31 -15.48
C ALA A 24 -43.36 -58.65 -14.98
N GLN A 25 -43.78 -58.99 -13.76
CA GLN A 25 -43.85 -60.37 -13.30
C GLN A 25 -44.46 -61.17 -14.46
N GLU A 26 -43.74 -62.18 -14.95
CA GLU A 26 -44.23 -63.07 -15.99
C GLU A 26 -45.65 -63.49 -15.61
N GLY A 27 -46.62 -63.02 -16.40
CA GLY A 27 -48.03 -63.15 -16.05
C GLY A 27 -48.37 -64.62 -16.00
N SER A 28 -48.79 -65.07 -14.82
CA SER A 28 -49.35 -66.41 -14.68
C SER A 28 -50.58 -66.52 -15.60
N LYS A 29 -50.94 -67.74 -16.01
CA LYS A 29 -52.15 -68.03 -16.80
C LYS A 29 -53.41 -67.28 -16.31
N GLN A 30 -53.52 -67.05 -15.00
CA GLN A 30 -54.64 -66.34 -14.36
C GLN A 30 -54.66 -64.83 -14.67
N ASP A 31 -53.51 -64.19 -14.87
CA ASP A 31 -53.39 -62.74 -15.08
C ASP A 31 -53.84 -62.30 -16.49
N LEU A 32 -53.81 -63.22 -17.46
CA LEU A 32 -54.24 -62.97 -18.83
C LEU A 32 -55.73 -63.32 -19.07
N GLY A 33 -56.36 -64.06 -18.15
CA GLY A 33 -57.75 -64.50 -18.27
C GLY A 33 -58.01 -65.49 -19.42
N LEU A 34 -57.03 -66.33 -19.78
CA LEU A 34 -57.08 -67.21 -20.95
C LEU A 34 -57.31 -68.69 -20.59
N SER A 35 -57.95 -69.45 -21.50
CA SER A 35 -58.01 -70.92 -21.42
C SER A 35 -56.65 -71.55 -21.77
N ASP A 36 -56.40 -72.81 -21.40
CA ASP A 36 -55.13 -73.50 -21.68
C ASP A 36 -54.77 -73.50 -23.17
N TYR A 37 -55.76 -73.74 -24.03
CA TYR A 37 -55.58 -73.75 -25.47
C TYR A 37 -55.24 -72.37 -26.03
N LEU A 38 -55.92 -71.31 -25.53
CA LEU A 38 -55.63 -69.95 -25.98
C LEU A 38 -54.27 -69.47 -25.45
N TYR A 39 -53.95 -69.77 -24.19
CA TYR A 39 -52.67 -69.42 -23.58
C TYR A 39 -51.51 -70.01 -24.38
N PHE A 40 -51.59 -71.31 -24.74
CA PHE A 40 -50.57 -71.96 -25.57
C PHE A 40 -50.37 -71.29 -26.94
N LYS A 41 -51.45 -70.80 -27.57
CA LYS A 41 -51.37 -70.12 -28.86
C LYS A 41 -50.86 -68.68 -28.77
N VAL A 42 -51.26 -67.95 -27.73
CA VAL A 42 -50.98 -66.51 -27.60
C VAL A 42 -49.60 -66.28 -26.98
N TYR A 43 -49.15 -67.14 -26.07
CA TYR A 43 -47.90 -66.97 -25.32
C TYR A 43 -46.66 -66.73 -26.21
N PRO A 44 -46.43 -67.47 -27.32
CA PRO A 44 -45.29 -67.20 -28.20
C PRO A 44 -45.33 -65.83 -28.88
N HIS A 45 -46.50 -65.21 -29.01
CA HIS A 45 -46.64 -63.85 -29.55
C HIS A 45 -46.37 -62.80 -28.47
N ILE A 46 -46.81 -63.03 -27.24
CA ILE A 46 -46.51 -62.17 -26.09
C ILE A 46 -45.00 -62.13 -25.84
N GLU A 47 -44.34 -63.30 -25.80
CA GLU A 47 -42.90 -63.42 -25.58
C GLU A 47 -42.11 -62.66 -26.66
N ARG A 48 -42.42 -62.93 -27.94
CA ARG A 48 -41.83 -62.19 -29.08
C ARG A 48 -42.10 -60.69 -29.01
N ALA A 49 -43.29 -60.28 -28.56
CA ALA A 49 -43.64 -58.87 -28.45
C ALA A 49 -42.81 -58.17 -27.37
N HIS A 50 -42.63 -58.79 -26.19
CA HIS A 50 -41.80 -58.24 -25.12
C HIS A 50 -40.30 -58.27 -25.45
N GLU A 51 -39.80 -59.31 -26.12
CA GLU A 51 -38.42 -59.33 -26.62
C GLU A 51 -38.18 -58.20 -27.63
N ALA A 52 -39.09 -58.04 -28.59
CA ALA A 52 -39.01 -56.96 -29.58
C ALA A 52 -39.14 -55.57 -28.92
N LEU A 53 -40.01 -55.42 -27.91
CA LEU A 53 -40.15 -54.18 -27.14
C LEU A 53 -38.85 -53.84 -26.40
N LYS A 54 -38.20 -54.83 -25.76
CA LYS A 54 -36.87 -54.66 -25.12
C LYS A 54 -35.78 -54.33 -26.13
N ALA A 55 -35.85 -54.91 -27.33
CA ALA A 55 -34.93 -54.62 -28.43
C ALA A 55 -35.25 -53.32 -29.18
N ASN A 56 -36.31 -52.60 -28.77
CA ASN A 56 -36.81 -51.39 -29.42
C ASN A 56 -37.17 -51.56 -30.92
N ASP A 57 -37.57 -52.78 -31.33
CA ASP A 57 -38.04 -53.10 -32.68
C ASP A 57 -39.56 -52.87 -32.77
N GLU A 58 -39.95 -51.64 -33.12
CA GLU A 58 -41.35 -51.19 -33.21
C GLU A 58 -42.20 -52.11 -34.08
N THR A 59 -41.72 -52.45 -35.27
CA THR A 59 -42.52 -53.20 -36.25
C THR A 59 -42.82 -54.60 -35.74
N ARG A 60 -41.84 -55.26 -35.12
CA ARG A 60 -42.02 -56.60 -34.58
C ARG A 60 -42.79 -56.60 -33.27
N ALA A 61 -42.57 -55.61 -32.41
CA ALA A 61 -43.25 -55.47 -31.12
C ALA A 61 -44.75 -55.19 -31.32
N LEU A 62 -45.10 -54.16 -32.10
CA LEU A 62 -46.50 -53.81 -32.36
C LEU A 62 -47.23 -54.93 -33.09
N ARG A 63 -46.66 -55.48 -34.16
CA ARG A 63 -47.28 -56.60 -34.89
C ARG A 63 -47.53 -57.81 -33.99
N SER A 64 -46.61 -58.11 -33.07
CA SER A 64 -46.75 -59.27 -32.17
C SER A 64 -47.76 -59.00 -31.05
N PHE A 65 -47.81 -57.79 -30.47
CA PHE A 65 -48.85 -57.40 -29.50
C PHE A 65 -50.24 -57.27 -30.13
N GLU A 66 -50.36 -56.68 -31.32
CA GLU A 66 -51.62 -56.60 -32.07
C GLU A 66 -52.14 -58.00 -32.40
N HIS A 67 -51.26 -58.91 -32.81
CA HIS A 67 -51.64 -60.28 -33.12
C HIS A 67 -52.02 -61.07 -31.86
N ALA A 68 -51.31 -60.86 -30.75
CA ALA A 68 -51.68 -61.42 -29.44
C ALA A 68 -53.06 -60.91 -28.98
N HIS A 69 -53.31 -59.60 -29.10
CA HIS A 69 -54.60 -58.99 -28.79
C HIS A 69 -55.72 -59.47 -29.72
N ALA A 70 -55.45 -59.65 -31.02
CA ALA A 70 -56.43 -60.16 -31.99
C ALA A 70 -56.85 -61.62 -31.68
N MET A 71 -55.92 -62.45 -31.19
CA MET A 71 -56.24 -63.82 -30.76
C MET A 71 -57.03 -63.88 -29.45
N ALA A 72 -56.94 -62.84 -28.62
CA ALA A 72 -57.53 -62.78 -27.30
C ALA A 72 -58.04 -61.36 -26.95
N PRO A 73 -59.06 -60.84 -27.68
CA PRO A 73 -59.48 -59.44 -27.59
C PRO A 73 -60.11 -59.07 -26.25
N GLU A 74 -60.62 -60.06 -25.51
CA GLU A 74 -61.27 -59.84 -24.20
C GLU A 74 -60.28 -59.72 -23.02
N SER A 75 -58.98 -59.89 -23.27
CA SER A 75 -57.96 -59.78 -22.24
C SER A 75 -57.56 -58.32 -22.03
N VAL A 76 -58.02 -57.74 -20.92
CA VAL A 76 -57.66 -56.35 -20.49
C VAL A 76 -56.15 -56.19 -20.39
N ARG A 77 -55.45 -57.23 -19.93
CA ARG A 77 -53.99 -57.21 -19.78
C ARG A 77 -53.28 -57.05 -21.13
N LEU A 78 -53.76 -57.72 -22.18
CA LEU A 78 -53.23 -57.55 -23.53
C LEU A 78 -53.56 -56.16 -24.10
N SER A 79 -54.75 -55.63 -23.83
CA SER A 79 -55.11 -54.25 -24.22
C SER A 79 -54.21 -53.21 -23.56
N LEU A 80 -53.90 -53.39 -22.26
CA LEU A 80 -52.97 -52.53 -21.52
C LEU A 80 -51.54 -52.64 -22.06
N TRP A 81 -51.05 -53.84 -22.39
CA TRP A 81 -49.71 -54.01 -22.98
C TRP A 81 -49.62 -53.44 -24.40
N LEU A 82 -50.68 -53.57 -25.21
CA LEU A 82 -50.71 -52.96 -26.54
C LEU A 82 -50.80 -51.43 -26.44
N ALA A 83 -51.60 -50.88 -25.53
CA ALA A 83 -51.66 -49.44 -25.28
C ALA A 83 -50.31 -48.89 -24.79
N GLU A 84 -49.62 -49.64 -23.92
CA GLU A 84 -48.28 -49.28 -23.46
C GLU A 84 -47.24 -49.38 -24.58
N ALA A 85 -47.33 -50.38 -25.46
CA ALA A 85 -46.47 -50.49 -26.63
C ALA A 85 -46.70 -49.32 -27.61
N TYR A 86 -47.95 -48.93 -27.85
CA TYR A 86 -48.26 -47.73 -28.62
C TYR A 86 -47.66 -46.48 -27.99
N ARG A 87 -47.80 -46.31 -26.67
CA ARG A 87 -47.21 -45.19 -25.93
C ARG A 87 -45.67 -45.18 -26.01
N HIS A 88 -45.04 -46.34 -25.83
CA HIS A 88 -43.58 -46.52 -25.90
C HIS A 88 -43.00 -46.07 -27.25
N PHE A 89 -43.71 -46.36 -28.36
CA PHE A 89 -43.30 -45.96 -29.70
C PHE A 89 -43.93 -44.64 -30.20
N GLY A 90 -44.54 -43.84 -29.32
CA GLY A 90 -45.05 -42.49 -29.65
C GLY A 90 -46.39 -42.44 -30.38
N HIS A 91 -47.16 -43.53 -30.40
CA HIS A 91 -48.51 -43.61 -30.99
C HIS A 91 -49.61 -43.28 -29.95
N ASP A 92 -49.48 -42.17 -29.24
CA ASP A 92 -50.38 -41.78 -28.12
C ASP A 92 -51.87 -41.72 -28.51
N LYS A 93 -52.17 -41.33 -29.76
CA LYS A 93 -53.54 -41.31 -30.29
C LYS A 93 -54.13 -42.71 -30.37
N LYS A 94 -53.36 -43.70 -30.85
CA LYS A 94 -53.80 -45.10 -30.94
C LYS A 94 -53.94 -45.73 -29.55
N ALA A 95 -53.03 -45.40 -28.63
CA ALA A 95 -53.12 -45.82 -27.24
C ALA A 95 -54.40 -45.29 -26.57
N ARG A 96 -54.72 -44.00 -26.79
CA ARG A 96 -55.93 -43.36 -26.26
C ARG A 96 -57.20 -43.97 -26.85
N GLU A 97 -57.28 -44.10 -28.17
CA GLU A 97 -58.42 -44.70 -28.86
C GLU A 97 -58.68 -46.15 -28.37
N LEU A 98 -57.62 -46.94 -28.19
CA LEU A 98 -57.71 -48.30 -27.66
C LEU A 98 -58.24 -48.31 -26.22
N LEU A 99 -57.68 -47.48 -25.33
CA LEU A 99 -58.08 -47.42 -23.92
C LEU A 99 -59.50 -46.85 -23.73
N GLU A 100 -59.89 -45.84 -24.51
CA GLU A 100 -61.24 -45.28 -24.50
C GLU A 100 -62.28 -46.29 -25.00
N SER A 101 -61.96 -47.02 -26.07
CA SER A 101 -62.79 -48.14 -26.56
C SER A 101 -62.97 -49.23 -25.50
N GLU A 102 -61.90 -49.62 -24.80
CA GLU A 102 -61.97 -50.64 -23.74
C GLU A 102 -62.67 -50.12 -22.47
N LEU A 103 -62.54 -48.84 -22.13
CA LEU A 103 -63.30 -48.19 -21.05
C LEU A 103 -64.78 -48.07 -21.37
N ALA A 104 -65.16 -47.86 -22.63
CA ALA A 104 -66.57 -47.84 -23.03
C ALA A 104 -67.24 -49.21 -22.77
N LYS A 105 -66.50 -50.31 -22.95
CA LYS A 105 -66.96 -51.66 -22.62
C LYS A 105 -66.89 -51.96 -21.12
N ARG A 106 -65.92 -51.36 -20.40
CA ARG A 106 -65.62 -51.65 -18.98
C ARG A 106 -65.41 -50.36 -18.16
N PRO A 107 -66.45 -49.54 -17.89
CA PRO A 107 -66.32 -48.17 -17.39
C PRO A 107 -65.69 -48.05 -15.99
N GLN A 108 -65.78 -49.10 -15.18
CA GLN A 108 -65.29 -49.13 -13.80
C GLN A 108 -63.87 -49.72 -13.65
N ASN A 109 -63.17 -50.02 -14.76
CA ASN A 109 -61.83 -50.59 -14.67
C ASN A 109 -60.79 -49.52 -14.32
N SER A 110 -60.22 -49.59 -13.10
CA SER A 110 -59.29 -48.60 -12.58
C SER A 110 -57.89 -48.64 -13.22
N ASP A 111 -57.49 -49.77 -13.81
CA ASP A 111 -56.21 -49.89 -14.54
C ASP A 111 -56.29 -49.17 -15.89
N LEU A 112 -57.41 -49.32 -16.61
CA LEU A 112 -57.64 -48.61 -17.87
C LEU A 112 -57.75 -47.09 -17.65
N GLN A 113 -58.42 -46.64 -16.57
CA GLN A 113 -58.48 -45.21 -16.21
C GLN A 113 -57.10 -44.63 -15.90
N ARG A 114 -56.27 -45.36 -15.13
CA ARG A 114 -54.88 -44.95 -14.84
C ARG A 114 -54.03 -44.91 -16.11
N ALA A 115 -54.14 -45.91 -16.98
CA ALA A 115 -53.42 -45.94 -18.23
C ALA A 115 -53.82 -44.77 -19.15
N LEU A 116 -55.10 -44.40 -19.18
CA LEU A 116 -55.60 -43.26 -19.97
C LEU A 116 -55.07 -41.92 -19.43
N MET A 117 -55.05 -41.73 -18.10
CA MET A 117 -54.46 -40.54 -17.45
C MET A 117 -52.94 -40.43 -17.64
N ALA A 118 -52.27 -41.56 -17.87
CA ALA A 118 -50.82 -41.63 -18.11
C ALA A 118 -50.42 -41.28 -19.56
N ILE A 119 -51.39 -41.11 -20.47
CA ILE A 119 -51.13 -40.63 -21.84
C ILE A 119 -51.01 -39.09 -21.79
N PRO A 120 -49.88 -38.51 -22.21
CA PRO A 120 -49.69 -37.06 -22.24
C PRO A 120 -50.86 -36.33 -22.94
N VAL A 121 -51.39 -35.28 -22.31
CA VAL A 121 -52.31 -34.34 -22.97
C VAL A 121 -51.46 -33.27 -23.66
N PRO A 122 -51.67 -32.98 -24.95
CA PRO A 122 -50.92 -31.93 -25.64
C PRO A 122 -51.16 -30.59 -24.93
N VAL A 123 -50.10 -30.03 -24.34
CA VAL A 123 -50.17 -28.69 -23.74
C VAL A 123 -50.32 -27.69 -24.89
N PRO A 124 -51.34 -26.80 -24.87
CA PRO A 124 -51.46 -25.79 -25.90
C PRO A 124 -50.25 -24.86 -25.88
N GLU A 125 -49.52 -24.77 -26.99
CA GLU A 125 -48.42 -23.82 -27.14
C GLU A 125 -48.96 -22.39 -27.32
N VAL A 126 -49.18 -21.70 -26.20
CA VAL A 126 -49.58 -20.29 -26.20
C VAL A 126 -48.31 -19.41 -26.30
N LYS A 127 -48.06 -18.84 -27.48
CA LYS A 127 -46.89 -18.01 -27.78
C LYS A 127 -47.22 -16.54 -28.07
N THR A 128 -48.49 -16.24 -28.34
CA THR A 128 -48.97 -14.89 -28.73
C THR A 128 -50.11 -14.42 -27.83
N TYR A 129 -50.34 -13.11 -27.83
CA TYR A 129 -51.42 -12.48 -27.06
C TYR A 129 -52.80 -12.95 -27.53
N GLU A 130 -53.00 -13.10 -28.84
CA GLU A 130 -54.27 -13.56 -29.43
C GLU A 130 -54.58 -15.00 -29.03
N GLN A 131 -53.56 -15.87 -29.01
CA GLN A 131 -53.68 -17.25 -28.53
C GLN A 131 -54.02 -17.30 -27.03
N LEU A 132 -53.43 -16.40 -26.23
CA LEU A 132 -53.73 -16.30 -24.81
C LEU A 132 -55.19 -15.88 -24.58
N LEU A 133 -55.71 -14.92 -25.33
CA LEU A 133 -57.11 -14.49 -25.23
C LEU A 133 -58.08 -15.60 -25.66
N ALA A 134 -57.76 -16.33 -26.72
CA ALA A 134 -58.57 -17.48 -27.15
C ALA A 134 -58.56 -18.58 -26.07
N PHE A 135 -57.40 -18.85 -25.48
CA PHE A 135 -57.26 -19.83 -24.40
C PHE A 135 -58.01 -19.40 -23.14
N GLN A 136 -57.93 -18.12 -22.76
CA GLN A 136 -58.69 -17.53 -21.67
C GLN A 136 -60.20 -17.68 -21.91
N LYS A 137 -60.70 -17.37 -23.11
CA LYS A 137 -62.12 -17.51 -23.45
C LYS A 137 -62.62 -18.95 -23.32
N ASN A 138 -61.82 -19.92 -23.76
CA ASN A 138 -62.15 -21.33 -23.60
C ASN A 138 -62.15 -21.74 -22.12
N CYS A 139 -61.22 -21.17 -21.34
CA CYS A 139 -61.16 -21.39 -19.90
C CYS A 139 -62.37 -20.83 -19.17
N ASP A 140 -62.82 -19.62 -19.53
CA ASP A 140 -63.97 -18.98 -18.92
C ASP A 140 -65.29 -19.69 -19.24
N ALA A 141 -65.36 -20.45 -20.34
CA ALA A 141 -66.51 -21.30 -20.68
C ALA A 141 -66.63 -22.56 -19.79
N SER A 142 -65.51 -23.05 -19.24
CA SER A 142 -65.47 -24.19 -18.32
C SER A 142 -64.36 -24.00 -17.27
N PRO A 143 -64.59 -23.13 -16.26
CA PRO A 143 -63.54 -22.73 -15.35
C PRO A 143 -63.11 -23.87 -14.41
N GLY A 144 -61.80 -24.06 -14.29
CA GLY A 144 -61.20 -25.06 -13.40
C GLY A 144 -59.83 -24.59 -12.88
N VAL A 145 -59.38 -25.19 -11.78
CA VAL A 145 -58.12 -24.81 -11.10
C VAL A 145 -56.91 -24.90 -12.04
N GLN A 146 -56.77 -26.03 -12.75
CA GLN A 146 -55.69 -26.22 -13.72
C GLN A 146 -55.76 -25.19 -14.85
N CYS A 147 -56.96 -24.98 -15.40
CA CYS A 147 -57.17 -24.08 -16.51
C CYS A 147 -56.80 -22.62 -16.16
N ARG A 148 -57.28 -22.11 -15.00
CA ARG A 148 -56.94 -20.75 -14.55
C ARG A 148 -55.47 -20.59 -14.21
N SER A 149 -54.85 -21.62 -13.64
CA SER A 149 -53.40 -21.66 -13.40
C SER A 149 -52.62 -21.56 -14.70
N GLU A 150 -52.98 -22.33 -15.72
CA GLU A 150 -52.31 -22.32 -17.03
C GLU A 150 -52.48 -20.97 -17.73
N VAL A 151 -53.70 -20.43 -17.81
CA VAL A 151 -53.95 -19.09 -18.38
C VAL A 151 -53.13 -18.02 -17.65
N GLY A 152 -53.13 -18.05 -16.31
CA GLY A 152 -52.37 -17.12 -15.50
C GLY A 152 -50.87 -17.22 -15.74
N ASN A 153 -50.31 -18.43 -15.76
CA ASN A 153 -48.87 -18.64 -15.99
C ASN A 153 -48.43 -18.25 -17.41
N TYR A 154 -49.25 -18.52 -18.44
CA TYR A 154 -48.99 -18.03 -19.79
C TYR A 154 -49.07 -16.51 -19.89
N ALA A 155 -50.03 -15.88 -19.20
CA ALA A 155 -50.12 -14.43 -19.10
C ALA A 155 -48.86 -13.82 -18.48
N LEU A 156 -48.32 -14.41 -17.40
CA LEU A 156 -47.07 -13.96 -16.79
C LEU A 156 -45.86 -14.11 -17.75
N LYS A 157 -45.78 -15.23 -18.49
CA LYS A 157 -44.75 -15.44 -19.53
C LYS A 157 -44.80 -14.38 -20.64
N LEU A 158 -46.00 -13.97 -21.03
CA LEU A 158 -46.25 -12.95 -22.06
C LEU A 158 -46.32 -11.51 -21.51
N ASN A 159 -45.93 -11.29 -20.25
CA ASN A 159 -45.96 -9.98 -19.57
C ASN A 159 -47.35 -9.33 -19.47
N GLN A 160 -48.42 -10.11 -19.54
CA GLN A 160 -49.80 -9.65 -19.43
C GLN A 160 -50.28 -9.73 -17.97
N LEU A 161 -49.79 -8.81 -17.13
CA LEU A 161 -50.12 -8.83 -15.69
C LEU A 161 -51.62 -8.67 -15.42
N ASP A 162 -52.35 -7.88 -16.21
CA ASP A 162 -53.79 -7.69 -16.04
C ASP A 162 -54.57 -8.99 -16.26
N ILE A 163 -54.20 -9.78 -17.26
CA ILE A 163 -54.83 -11.08 -17.55
C ILE A 163 -54.52 -12.09 -16.42
N ALA A 164 -53.28 -12.12 -15.94
CA ALA A 164 -52.90 -12.94 -14.79
C ALA A 164 -53.67 -12.54 -13.52
N ARG A 165 -53.80 -11.23 -13.28
CA ARG A 165 -54.55 -10.67 -12.14
C ARG A 165 -56.04 -10.99 -12.21
N ALA A 166 -56.62 -10.99 -13.41
CA ALA A 166 -58.02 -11.34 -13.64
C ALA A 166 -58.31 -12.80 -13.25
N GLN A 167 -57.38 -13.74 -13.46
CA GLN A 167 -57.59 -15.13 -13.01
C GLN A 167 -57.73 -15.21 -11.48
N LEU A 168 -56.97 -14.38 -10.77
CA LEU A 168 -57.04 -14.27 -9.31
C LEU A 168 -58.31 -13.57 -8.81
N SER A 169 -59.26 -13.15 -9.66
CA SER A 169 -60.55 -12.62 -9.19
C SER A 169 -61.50 -13.72 -8.71
N ASP A 170 -61.36 -14.94 -9.20
CA ASP A 170 -62.15 -16.10 -8.79
C ASP A 170 -61.72 -16.57 -7.38
N PRO A 171 -62.58 -16.47 -6.35
CA PRO A 171 -62.21 -16.85 -4.99
C PRO A 171 -61.83 -18.32 -4.86
N LYS A 172 -62.53 -19.23 -5.56
CA LYS A 172 -62.28 -20.67 -5.44
C LYS A 172 -60.89 -21.05 -5.93
N PHE A 173 -60.44 -20.38 -6.99
CA PHE A 173 -59.08 -20.56 -7.51
C PHE A 173 -58.05 -19.85 -6.65
N ARG A 174 -58.29 -18.59 -6.24
CA ARG A 174 -57.35 -17.82 -5.41
C ARG A 174 -56.94 -18.56 -4.14
N HIS A 175 -57.89 -19.20 -3.47
CA HIS A 175 -57.65 -19.98 -2.25
C HIS A 175 -57.02 -21.37 -2.50
N SER A 176 -56.83 -21.81 -3.75
CA SER A 176 -56.14 -23.06 -4.07
C SER A 176 -54.62 -22.90 -3.99
N LYS A 177 -53.88 -24.01 -3.90
CA LYS A 177 -52.40 -23.99 -3.91
C LYS A 177 -51.85 -23.34 -5.17
N GLU A 178 -52.47 -23.62 -6.30
CA GLU A 178 -52.14 -23.08 -7.62
C GLU A 178 -52.45 -21.57 -7.70
N GLY A 179 -53.54 -21.10 -7.09
CA GLY A 179 -53.86 -19.68 -7.00
C GLY A 179 -52.89 -18.89 -6.12
N GLN A 180 -52.47 -19.46 -4.98
CA GLN A 180 -51.43 -18.87 -4.13
C GLN A 180 -50.09 -18.79 -4.87
N GLN A 181 -49.70 -19.87 -5.56
CA GLN A 181 -48.48 -19.90 -6.39
C GLN A 181 -48.55 -18.86 -7.52
N LEU A 182 -49.70 -18.72 -8.17
CA LEU A 182 -49.89 -17.69 -9.20
C LEU A 182 -49.81 -16.27 -8.62
N THR A 183 -50.33 -16.05 -7.41
CA THR A 183 -50.26 -14.73 -6.73
C THR A 183 -48.83 -14.34 -6.40
N ASP A 184 -48.01 -15.29 -5.91
CA ASP A 184 -46.59 -15.06 -5.67
C ASP A 184 -45.85 -14.77 -7.00
N ASN A 185 -46.03 -15.62 -8.02
CA ASN A 185 -45.44 -15.41 -9.34
C ASN A 185 -45.84 -14.08 -9.97
N TYR A 186 -47.11 -13.67 -9.84
CA TYR A 186 -47.62 -12.38 -10.28
C TYR A 186 -46.91 -11.23 -9.55
N THR A 187 -46.77 -11.33 -8.23
CA THR A 187 -46.10 -10.32 -7.41
C THR A 187 -44.63 -10.18 -7.81
N GLN A 188 -43.90 -11.29 -7.92
CA GLN A 188 -42.49 -11.26 -8.33
C GLN A 188 -42.32 -10.76 -9.77
N ARG A 189 -43.22 -11.13 -10.69
CA ARG A 189 -43.19 -10.63 -12.07
C ARG A 189 -43.49 -9.13 -12.14
N ALA A 190 -44.43 -8.62 -11.34
CA ALA A 190 -44.72 -7.20 -11.23
C ALA A 190 -43.50 -6.41 -10.74
N ILE A 191 -42.78 -6.93 -9.75
CA ILE A 191 -41.53 -6.33 -9.25
C ILE A 191 -40.45 -6.34 -10.33
N PHE A 192 -40.25 -7.46 -11.03
CA PHE A 192 -39.30 -7.56 -12.14
C PHE A 192 -39.57 -6.55 -13.26
N LEU A 193 -40.85 -6.35 -13.60
CA LEU A 193 -41.29 -5.38 -14.60
C LEU A 193 -41.40 -3.94 -14.05
N GLN A 194 -41.04 -3.71 -12.79
CA GLN A 194 -41.15 -2.42 -12.09
C GLN A 194 -42.57 -1.83 -12.08
N GLN A 195 -43.59 -2.68 -12.17
CA GLN A 195 -44.99 -2.29 -12.07
C GLN A 195 -45.41 -2.24 -10.60
N TRP A 196 -44.97 -1.20 -9.90
CA TRP A 196 -45.10 -1.08 -8.43
C TRP A 196 -46.53 -1.15 -7.91
N SER A 197 -47.51 -0.59 -8.65
CA SER A 197 -48.92 -0.70 -8.26
C SER A 197 -49.47 -2.13 -8.36
N ALA A 198 -48.99 -2.91 -9.32
CA ALA A 198 -49.37 -4.32 -9.46
C ALA A 198 -48.73 -5.16 -8.35
N ALA A 199 -47.48 -4.86 -7.99
CA ALA A 199 -46.78 -5.50 -6.87
C ALA A 199 -47.45 -5.19 -5.51
N ASP A 200 -47.86 -3.94 -5.26
CA ASP A 200 -48.63 -3.56 -4.06
C ASP A 200 -49.95 -4.36 -3.95
N GLN A 201 -50.69 -4.49 -5.07
CA GLN A 201 -51.90 -5.32 -5.11
C GLN A 201 -51.59 -6.81 -4.86
N GLY A 202 -50.48 -7.32 -5.41
CA GLY A 202 -50.04 -8.69 -5.20
C GLY A 202 -49.74 -9.00 -3.73
N PHE A 203 -48.97 -8.14 -3.07
CA PHE A 203 -48.71 -8.26 -1.63
C PHE A 203 -49.97 -8.10 -0.79
N ALA A 204 -50.86 -7.16 -1.12
CA ALA A 204 -52.14 -7.01 -0.42
C ALA A 204 -53.03 -8.26 -0.53
N LEU A 205 -52.99 -8.98 -1.67
CA LEU A 205 -53.67 -10.26 -1.81
C LEU A 205 -53.03 -11.35 -0.96
N LEU A 206 -51.70 -11.49 -1.02
CA LEU A 206 -50.99 -12.47 -0.22
C LEU A 206 -51.24 -12.26 1.29
N ASP A 207 -51.20 -11.01 1.75
CA ASP A 207 -51.45 -10.62 3.14
C ASP A 207 -52.90 -10.91 3.58
N SER A 208 -53.87 -10.77 2.68
CA SER A 208 -55.27 -11.10 2.97
C SER A 208 -55.54 -12.59 3.15
N GLU A 209 -54.67 -13.45 2.59
CA GLU A 209 -54.79 -14.90 2.65
C GLU A 209 -54.01 -15.50 3.82
N ALA A 210 -52.82 -14.97 4.08
CA ALA A 210 -51.95 -15.40 5.17
C ALA A 210 -51.01 -14.26 5.59
N THR A 211 -50.65 -14.23 6.87
CA THR A 211 -49.64 -13.30 7.38
C THR A 211 -48.34 -13.46 6.59
N LEU A 212 -47.88 -12.37 5.96
CA LEU A 212 -46.63 -12.38 5.22
C LEU A 212 -45.43 -12.65 6.14
N THR A 213 -44.36 -13.16 5.54
CA THR A 213 -43.06 -13.25 6.21
C THR A 213 -42.44 -11.86 6.41
N ASP A 214 -41.55 -11.70 7.38
CA ASP A 214 -40.84 -10.44 7.62
C ASP A 214 -40.13 -9.90 6.37
N ALA A 215 -39.54 -10.80 5.57
CA ALA A 215 -38.88 -10.44 4.32
C ALA A 215 -39.88 -9.89 3.27
N GLN A 216 -41.06 -10.49 3.17
CA GLN A 216 -42.13 -10.00 2.29
C GLN A 216 -42.67 -8.65 2.76
N TYR A 217 -42.86 -8.45 4.07
CA TYR A 217 -43.24 -7.14 4.61
C TYR A 217 -42.17 -6.07 4.36
N GLN A 218 -40.88 -6.40 4.45
CA GLN A 218 -39.80 -5.49 4.10
C GLN A 218 -39.82 -5.11 2.61
N GLN A 219 -40.02 -6.08 1.72
CA GLN A 219 -40.10 -5.84 0.28
C GLN A 219 -41.33 -4.98 -0.07
N TRP A 220 -42.48 -5.27 0.53
CA TRP A 220 -43.69 -4.48 0.33
C TRP A 220 -43.56 -3.06 0.89
N PHE A 221 -42.98 -2.89 2.09
CA PHE A 221 -42.71 -1.58 2.69
C PHE A 221 -41.79 -0.73 1.81
N ALA A 222 -40.73 -1.31 1.23
CA ALA A 222 -39.84 -0.60 0.31
C ALA A 222 -40.58 -0.11 -0.96
N ILE A 223 -41.49 -0.93 -1.50
CA ILE A 223 -42.34 -0.53 -2.64
C ILE A 223 -43.27 0.62 -2.25
N LEU A 224 -43.92 0.56 -1.08
CA LEU A 224 -44.80 1.63 -0.60
C LEU A 224 -44.05 2.95 -0.39
N LEU A 225 -42.80 2.89 0.14
CA LEU A 225 -41.93 4.05 0.26
C LEU A 225 -41.58 4.65 -1.10
N HIS A 226 -41.20 3.81 -2.06
CA HIS A 226 -40.88 4.24 -3.43
C HIS A 226 -42.09 4.90 -4.11
N MET A 227 -43.29 4.34 -3.90
CA MET A 227 -44.55 4.90 -4.41
C MET A 227 -45.07 6.10 -3.61
N GLN A 228 -44.41 6.48 -2.51
CA GLN A 228 -44.83 7.56 -1.60
C GLN A 228 -46.26 7.40 -1.06
N ARG A 229 -46.68 6.16 -0.79
CA ARG A 229 -48.01 5.87 -0.23
C ARG A 229 -48.03 6.06 1.29
N ASP A 230 -47.77 7.28 1.72
CA ASP A 230 -47.59 7.67 3.14
C ASP A 230 -48.78 7.25 4.02
N GLN A 231 -50.01 7.50 3.56
CA GLN A 231 -51.21 7.11 4.31
C GLN A 231 -51.30 5.59 4.48
N ARG A 232 -51.01 4.82 3.43
CA ARG A 232 -51.06 3.35 3.47
C ARG A 232 -50.02 2.80 4.45
N ILE A 233 -48.81 3.37 4.46
CA ILE A 233 -47.75 3.02 5.41
C ILE A 233 -48.21 3.31 6.84
N LEU A 234 -48.77 4.50 7.10
CA LEU A 234 -49.23 4.89 8.43
C LEU A 234 -50.40 4.01 8.92
N ASP A 235 -51.34 3.66 8.03
CA ASP A 235 -52.45 2.76 8.35
C ASP A 235 -51.94 1.38 8.74
N LEU A 236 -51.00 0.81 7.97
CA LEU A 236 -50.37 -0.49 8.29
C LEU A 236 -49.58 -0.43 9.59
N GLN A 237 -48.79 0.63 9.81
CA GLN A 237 -48.06 0.85 11.07
C GLN A 237 -48.99 0.93 12.28
N SER A 238 -50.17 1.54 12.13
CA SER A 238 -51.16 1.61 13.20
C SER A 238 -51.75 0.25 13.59
N GLN A 239 -51.76 -0.70 12.64
CA GLN A 239 -52.20 -2.08 12.85
C GLN A 239 -51.08 -2.98 13.40
N GLY A 240 -49.90 -2.44 13.66
CA GLY A 240 -48.72 -3.19 14.12
C GLY A 240 -47.91 -3.85 13.00
N VAL A 241 -48.34 -3.71 11.74
CA VAL A 241 -47.68 -4.24 10.55
C VAL A 241 -46.70 -3.19 10.00
N MET A 242 -45.54 -3.61 9.49
CA MET A 242 -44.47 -2.70 9.01
C MET A 242 -44.02 -1.63 10.04
N ASN A 243 -44.12 -1.94 11.33
CA ASN A 243 -43.92 -0.98 12.42
C ASN A 243 -42.61 -1.19 13.22
N SER A 244 -41.66 -1.96 12.68
CA SER A 244 -40.37 -2.16 13.35
C SER A 244 -39.60 -0.84 13.48
N ALA A 245 -38.69 -0.76 14.45
CA ALA A 245 -37.88 0.44 14.67
C ALA A 245 -37.14 0.88 13.39
N GLY A 246 -36.54 -0.07 12.65
CA GLY A 246 -35.89 0.21 11.37
C GLY A 246 -36.83 0.76 10.29
N MET A 247 -38.06 0.26 10.20
CA MET A 247 -39.06 0.78 9.25
C MET A 247 -39.56 2.18 9.66
N GLN A 248 -39.74 2.45 10.95
CA GLN A 248 -40.07 3.80 11.45
C GLN A 248 -38.97 4.80 11.09
N LEU A 249 -37.70 4.42 11.25
CA LEU A 249 -36.55 5.24 10.85
C LEU A 249 -36.52 5.48 9.34
N ALA A 250 -36.67 4.44 8.52
CA ALA A 250 -36.66 4.55 7.06
C ALA A 250 -37.77 5.49 6.55
N TYR A 251 -38.97 5.42 7.14
CA TYR A 251 -40.06 6.33 6.82
C TYR A 251 -39.74 7.78 7.21
N ALA A 252 -39.20 8.00 8.42
CA ALA A 252 -38.80 9.34 8.85
C ALA A 252 -37.68 9.93 7.97
N GLN A 253 -36.72 9.11 7.54
CA GLN A 253 -35.67 9.53 6.61
C GLN A 253 -36.25 9.90 5.24
N SER A 254 -37.17 9.10 4.70
CA SER A 254 -37.89 9.41 3.45
C SER A 254 -38.63 10.75 3.52
N LEU A 255 -39.27 11.08 4.66
CA LEU A 255 -39.91 12.38 4.86
C LEU A 255 -38.90 13.53 4.88
N ALA A 256 -37.72 13.33 5.47
CA ALA A 256 -36.65 14.32 5.48
C ALA A 256 -36.07 14.56 4.08
N GLU A 257 -35.82 13.49 3.32
CA GLU A 257 -35.29 13.55 1.94
C GLU A 257 -36.25 14.25 0.99
N ARG A 258 -37.57 14.03 1.17
CA ARG A 258 -38.63 14.70 0.40
C ARG A 258 -38.95 16.12 0.91
N ASN A 259 -38.25 16.61 1.93
CA ASN A 259 -38.49 17.90 2.58
C ASN A 259 -39.93 18.07 3.13
N ALA A 260 -40.58 16.98 3.54
CA ALA A 260 -41.92 16.97 4.14
C ALA A 260 -41.87 17.30 5.65
N LEU A 261 -41.37 18.51 5.98
CA LEU A 261 -40.95 18.88 7.35
C LEU A 261 -42.10 18.86 8.37
N THR A 262 -43.32 19.24 7.98
CA THR A 262 -44.49 19.24 8.88
C THR A 262 -44.87 17.83 9.29
N GLN A 263 -44.94 16.90 8.33
CA GLN A 263 -45.21 15.49 8.55
C GLN A 263 -44.08 14.85 9.38
N LEU A 264 -42.82 15.15 9.03
CA LEU A 264 -41.65 14.64 9.75
C LEU A 264 -41.67 15.08 11.23
N ARG A 265 -41.89 16.37 11.50
CA ARG A 265 -41.98 16.89 12.88
C ARG A 265 -43.06 16.19 13.69
N ARG A 266 -44.24 16.02 13.10
CA ARG A 266 -45.36 15.31 13.76
C ARG A 266 -44.99 13.84 14.02
N TYR A 267 -44.34 13.19 13.06
CA TYR A 267 -43.94 11.79 13.18
C TYR A 267 -42.89 11.60 14.28
N LEU A 268 -41.84 12.44 14.30
CA LEU A 268 -40.79 12.40 15.33
C LEU A 268 -41.31 12.69 16.74
N ALA A 269 -42.29 13.60 16.89
CA ALA A 269 -42.88 13.92 18.18
C ALA A 269 -43.70 12.76 18.78
N ASN A 270 -44.33 11.96 17.93
CA ASN A 270 -45.27 10.91 18.35
C ASN A 270 -44.65 9.51 18.42
N ARG A 271 -43.40 9.33 17.96
CA ARG A 271 -42.74 8.02 17.88
C ARG A 271 -41.50 7.96 18.76
N LYS A 272 -41.38 6.87 19.53
CA LYS A 272 -40.22 6.57 20.38
C LYS A 272 -39.71 5.15 20.10
N PRO A 273 -39.18 4.89 18.89
CA PRO A 273 -38.64 3.57 18.54
C PRO A 273 -37.44 3.23 19.43
N VAL A 274 -37.35 1.95 19.81
CA VAL A 274 -36.17 1.39 20.49
C VAL A 274 -35.36 0.63 19.47
N PHE A 275 -34.15 1.11 19.18
CA PHE A 275 -33.29 0.50 18.17
C PHE A 275 -32.35 -0.54 18.79
N ASP A 276 -32.14 -1.63 18.06
CA ASP A 276 -31.12 -2.62 18.41
C ASP A 276 -29.76 -2.29 17.79
N SER A 277 -29.74 -1.45 16.75
CA SER A 277 -28.52 -0.93 16.15
C SER A 277 -28.20 0.48 16.66
N ALA A 278 -26.96 0.69 17.08
CA ALA A 278 -26.46 2.01 17.45
C ALA A 278 -26.47 2.99 16.27
N ILE A 279 -26.28 2.51 15.03
CA ILE A 279 -26.34 3.36 13.83
C ILE A 279 -27.75 3.90 13.62
N GLU A 280 -28.77 3.07 13.81
CA GLU A 280 -30.17 3.46 13.65
C GLU A 280 -30.58 4.46 14.73
N GLU A 281 -30.20 4.23 15.99
CA GLU A 281 -30.43 5.18 17.08
C GLU A 281 -29.77 6.53 16.78
N ARG A 282 -28.52 6.53 16.29
CA ARG A 282 -27.81 7.77 15.90
C ARG A 282 -28.55 8.54 14.81
N ASN A 283 -29.01 7.83 13.78
CA ASN A 283 -29.74 8.43 12.68
C ASN A 283 -31.05 9.06 13.15
N TRP A 284 -31.77 8.40 14.07
CA TRP A 284 -32.96 8.97 14.69
C TRP A 284 -32.64 10.22 15.53
N MET A 285 -31.61 10.16 16.37
CA MET A 285 -31.15 11.32 17.16
C MET A 285 -30.75 12.51 16.28
N ARG A 286 -30.13 12.27 15.12
CA ARG A 286 -29.82 13.31 14.14
C ARG A 286 -31.09 13.97 13.59
N LEU A 287 -32.12 13.19 13.28
CA LEU A 287 -33.41 13.72 12.84
C LEU A 287 -34.03 14.60 13.93
N LEU A 288 -34.00 14.17 15.20
CA LEU A 288 -34.47 14.97 16.34
C LEU A 288 -33.68 16.28 16.50
N ALA A 289 -32.35 16.22 16.42
CA ALA A 289 -31.48 17.38 16.57
C ALA A 289 -31.64 18.42 15.42
N THR A 290 -32.11 17.98 14.26
CA THR A 290 -32.21 18.81 13.06
C THR A 290 -33.61 19.35 12.85
N TYR A 291 -34.64 18.52 13.04
CA TYR A 291 -35.99 18.81 12.54
C TYR A 291 -37.04 19.04 13.62
N SER A 292 -36.80 18.62 14.88
CA SER A 292 -37.75 18.84 15.98
C SER A 292 -38.04 20.33 16.23
N GLN A 293 -39.19 20.63 16.85
CA GLN A 293 -39.55 22.01 17.21
C GLN A 293 -38.61 22.61 18.26
N GLU A 294 -38.25 21.81 19.27
CA GLU A 294 -37.27 22.16 20.30
C GLU A 294 -36.13 21.13 20.31
N PRO A 295 -35.17 21.20 19.36
CA PRO A 295 -34.15 20.17 19.21
C PRO A 295 -33.32 19.93 20.49
N GLY A 296 -33.07 20.98 21.28
CA GLY A 296 -32.28 20.89 22.50
C GLY A 296 -32.93 20.06 23.59
N HIS A 297 -34.15 20.46 23.98
CA HIS A 297 -34.93 19.75 24.97
C HIS A 297 -35.25 18.32 24.51
N THR A 298 -35.59 18.14 23.22
CA THR A 298 -35.95 16.83 22.66
C THR A 298 -34.79 15.84 22.67
N VAL A 299 -33.57 16.29 22.33
CA VAL A 299 -32.37 15.44 22.38
C VAL A 299 -31.94 15.19 23.82
N ALA A 300 -31.97 16.21 24.69
CA ALA A 300 -31.59 16.06 26.10
C ALA A 300 -32.48 15.07 26.84
N GLY A 301 -33.78 15.03 26.49
CA GLY A 301 -34.74 14.05 27.02
C GLY A 301 -34.72 12.68 26.35
N TRP A 302 -33.88 12.43 25.34
CA TRP A 302 -33.79 11.14 24.66
C TRP A 302 -32.91 10.16 25.44
N SER A 303 -33.47 9.01 25.82
CA SER A 303 -32.72 7.96 26.52
C SER A 303 -31.83 7.20 25.52
N VAL A 304 -30.53 7.44 25.58
CA VAL A 304 -29.53 6.78 24.72
C VAL A 304 -29.27 5.36 25.22
N LYS A 305 -29.73 4.35 24.47
CA LYS A 305 -29.53 2.92 24.75
C LYS A 305 -28.10 2.48 24.46
N HIS A 306 -27.50 2.92 23.35
CA HIS A 306 -26.17 2.48 22.93
C HIS A 306 -25.08 3.44 23.43
N PRO A 307 -24.13 2.99 24.27
CA PRO A 307 -23.11 3.87 24.87
C PRO A 307 -22.30 4.70 23.87
N GLU A 308 -22.03 4.16 22.68
CA GLU A 308 -21.33 4.87 21.60
C GLU A 308 -22.06 6.12 21.09
N ASN A 309 -23.39 6.18 21.21
CA ASN A 309 -24.17 7.36 20.83
C ASN A 309 -24.14 8.46 21.90
N LYS A 310 -23.69 8.17 23.12
CA LYS A 310 -23.37 9.20 24.11
C LYS A 310 -22.19 10.06 23.63
N GLN A 311 -21.22 9.46 22.95
CA GLN A 311 -20.09 10.18 22.34
C GLN A 311 -20.52 11.07 21.16
N TYR A 312 -21.55 10.68 20.42
CA TYR A 312 -22.11 11.50 19.34
C TYR A 312 -22.70 12.83 19.88
N VAL A 313 -23.37 12.79 21.03
CA VAL A 313 -23.88 14.01 21.70
C VAL A 313 -22.74 14.97 22.01
N LEU A 314 -21.63 14.48 22.57
CA LEU A 314 -20.45 15.29 22.93
C LEU A 314 -19.69 15.84 21.72
N SER A 315 -19.48 15.00 20.70
CA SER A 315 -18.64 15.35 19.55
C SER A 315 -19.36 16.17 18.48
N THR A 316 -20.70 16.14 18.44
CA THR A 316 -21.49 16.79 17.38
C THR A 316 -22.49 17.81 17.92
N LEU A 317 -23.35 17.40 18.85
CA LEU A 317 -24.49 18.23 19.26
C LEU A 317 -24.07 19.39 20.17
N VAL A 318 -23.12 19.17 21.08
CA VAL A 318 -22.60 20.25 21.94
C VAL A 318 -21.85 21.33 21.15
N PRO A 319 -20.89 21.01 20.25
CA PRO A 319 -20.22 22.02 19.42
C PRO A 319 -21.16 22.87 18.57
N ILE A 320 -22.19 22.28 17.97
CA ILE A 320 -23.20 23.03 17.18
C ILE A 320 -23.91 24.09 18.03
N ARG A 321 -24.17 23.81 19.32
CA ARG A 321 -24.81 24.75 20.23
C ARG A 321 -23.88 25.90 20.62
N ILE A 322 -22.62 25.58 20.95
CA ILE A 322 -21.58 26.58 21.23
C ILE A 322 -21.44 27.53 20.03
N GLN A 323 -21.41 27.01 18.80
CA GLN A 323 -21.31 27.83 17.58
C GLN A 323 -22.53 28.75 17.37
N LYS A 324 -23.73 28.31 17.76
CA LYS A 324 -24.97 29.10 17.65
C LYS A 324 -25.19 30.09 18.81
N GLY A 325 -24.28 30.13 19.79
CA GLY A 325 -24.41 30.97 20.99
C GLY A 325 -25.44 30.46 22.01
N ASP A 326 -25.91 29.22 21.89
CA ASP A 326 -26.81 28.59 22.86
C ASP A 326 -26.01 28.00 24.03
N TRP A 327 -25.45 28.89 24.86
CA TRP A 327 -24.59 28.51 25.99
C TRP A 327 -25.34 27.67 27.03
N LYS A 328 -26.60 28.06 27.33
CA LYS A 328 -27.44 27.39 28.31
C LYS A 328 -27.74 25.96 27.86
N GLY A 329 -28.17 25.78 26.62
CA GLY A 329 -28.45 24.46 26.08
C GLY A 329 -27.21 23.58 25.88
N ALA A 330 -26.04 24.17 25.60
CA ALA A 330 -24.78 23.42 25.60
C ALA A 330 -24.42 22.93 27.01
N ASN A 331 -24.59 23.78 28.03
CA ASN A 331 -24.32 23.43 29.42
C ASN A 331 -25.30 22.37 29.97
N GLU A 332 -26.59 22.47 29.63
CA GLU A 332 -27.60 21.46 29.99
C GLU A 332 -27.25 20.07 29.43
N LEU A 333 -26.84 19.98 28.15
CA LEU A 333 -26.35 18.72 27.58
C LEU A 333 -25.11 18.21 28.31
N LEU A 334 -24.14 19.09 28.61
CA LEU A 334 -22.92 18.70 29.33
C LEU A 334 -23.18 18.21 30.76
N ASN A 335 -24.22 18.73 31.42
CA ASN A 335 -24.61 18.31 32.77
C ASN A 335 -25.26 16.91 32.82
N THR A 336 -25.67 16.36 31.68
CA THR A 336 -26.08 14.95 31.59
C THR A 336 -24.90 13.97 31.66
N PHE A 337 -23.66 14.48 31.56
CA PHE A 337 -22.42 13.72 31.66
C PHE A 337 -21.72 13.99 32.99
N PRO A 338 -21.04 12.97 33.58
CA PRO A 338 -20.20 13.16 34.75
C PRO A 338 -19.16 14.28 34.57
N GLU A 339 -18.76 14.94 35.66
CA GLU A 339 -17.86 16.12 35.62
C GLU A 339 -16.49 15.84 34.97
N MET A 340 -15.98 14.61 35.12
CA MET A 340 -14.72 14.17 34.51
C MET A 340 -14.86 13.76 33.04
N GLN A 341 -16.10 13.66 32.53
CA GLN A 341 -16.39 13.44 31.11
C GLN A 341 -16.66 14.79 30.43
N ALA A 342 -16.41 14.87 29.12
CA ALA A 342 -16.64 16.06 28.30
C ALA A 342 -15.83 17.32 28.69
N LEU A 343 -14.64 17.14 29.29
CA LEU A 343 -13.76 18.26 29.65
C LEU A 343 -13.44 19.17 28.46
N ASP A 344 -13.29 18.60 27.27
CA ASP A 344 -12.96 19.29 26.02
C ASP A 344 -14.07 20.27 25.64
N GLN A 345 -15.33 19.80 25.69
CA GLN A 345 -16.50 20.60 25.40
C GLN A 345 -16.73 21.67 26.48
N ARG A 346 -16.44 21.35 27.75
CA ARG A 346 -16.49 22.32 28.85
C ARG A 346 -15.43 23.42 28.67
N LEU A 347 -14.20 23.06 28.27
CA LEU A 347 -13.15 24.02 27.96
C LEU A 347 -13.54 24.89 26.76
N ALA A 348 -14.07 24.30 25.70
CA ALA A 348 -14.54 25.03 24.52
C ALA A 348 -15.65 26.05 24.87
N LEU A 349 -16.60 25.66 25.73
CA LEU A 349 -17.65 26.56 26.22
C LEU A 349 -17.06 27.72 27.05
N SER A 350 -16.15 27.41 27.98
CA SER A 350 -15.48 28.41 28.84
C SER A 350 -14.65 29.41 28.04
N LEU A 351 -13.87 28.93 27.05
CA LEU A 351 -13.09 29.77 26.16
C LEU A 351 -14.00 30.66 25.28
N ALA A 352 -15.11 30.11 24.77
CA ALA A 352 -16.08 30.88 23.98
C ALA A 352 -16.76 31.99 24.81
N GLN A 353 -16.96 31.76 26.11
CA GLN A 353 -17.49 32.74 27.05
C GLN A 353 -16.45 33.76 27.55
N LYS A 354 -15.16 33.58 27.21
CA LYS A 354 -14.03 34.37 27.73
C LYS A 354 -13.93 34.34 29.26
N ASP A 355 -14.30 33.23 29.90
CA ASP A 355 -14.13 33.02 31.33
C ASP A 355 -12.69 32.55 31.62
N THR A 356 -11.81 33.48 31.97
CA THR A 356 -10.39 33.20 32.22
C THR A 356 -10.18 32.21 33.37
N GLN A 357 -10.94 32.33 34.45
CA GLN A 357 -10.74 31.52 35.65
C GLN A 357 -11.15 30.07 35.40
N SER A 358 -12.35 29.85 34.85
CA SER A 358 -12.82 28.52 34.50
C SER A 358 -11.94 27.88 33.42
N SER A 359 -11.48 28.66 32.43
CA SER A 359 -10.61 28.16 31.36
C SER A 359 -9.28 27.68 31.91
N MET A 360 -8.66 28.42 32.84
CA MET A 360 -7.41 28.02 33.48
C MET A 360 -7.55 26.78 34.35
N GLN A 361 -8.64 26.67 35.11
CA GLN A 361 -8.92 25.47 35.91
C GLN A 361 -9.11 24.24 35.01
N LEU A 362 -9.86 24.38 33.92
CA LEU A 362 -10.10 23.32 32.94
C LEU A 362 -8.82 22.93 32.20
N ILE A 363 -8.01 23.89 31.74
CA ILE A 363 -6.70 23.63 31.12
C ILE A 363 -5.78 22.86 32.06
N SER A 364 -5.71 23.26 33.34
CA SER A 364 -4.94 22.56 34.36
C SER A 364 -5.45 21.13 34.56
N LYS A 365 -6.76 20.96 34.73
CA LYS A 365 -7.43 19.66 34.94
C LYS A 365 -7.22 18.72 33.75
N ILE A 366 -7.39 19.19 32.52
CA ILE A 366 -7.13 18.42 31.28
C ILE A 366 -5.66 18.04 31.20
N THR A 367 -4.75 18.98 31.48
CA THR A 367 -3.30 18.74 31.44
C THR A 367 -2.88 17.69 32.45
N GLN A 368 -3.45 17.68 33.66
CA GLN A 368 -3.18 16.68 34.70
C GLN A 368 -3.78 15.31 34.40
N THR A 369 -4.91 15.26 33.68
CA THR A 369 -5.64 14.01 33.43
C THR A 369 -5.12 13.27 32.19
N ARG A 370 -4.94 13.98 31.07
CA ARG A 370 -4.56 13.37 29.78
C ARG A 370 -3.61 14.19 28.89
N GLY A 371 -3.32 15.44 29.25
CA GLY A 371 -2.63 16.38 28.35
C GLY A 371 -3.58 16.98 27.29
N LEU A 372 -3.24 18.16 26.77
CA LEU A 372 -3.97 18.84 25.71
C LEU A 372 -3.61 18.23 24.34
N SER A 373 -4.61 18.03 23.49
CA SER A 373 -4.39 17.78 22.07
C SER A 373 -3.83 19.04 21.40
N THR A 374 -3.24 18.90 20.21
CA THR A 374 -2.68 20.05 19.48
C THR A 374 -3.72 21.12 19.18
N GLN A 375 -4.94 20.73 18.79
CA GLN A 375 -6.02 21.68 18.51
C GLN A 375 -6.42 22.47 19.76
N GLU A 376 -6.45 21.78 20.91
CA GLU A 376 -6.74 22.41 22.20
C GLU A 376 -5.62 23.35 22.63
N LEU A 377 -4.35 22.94 22.46
CA LEU A 377 -3.19 23.78 22.74
C LEU A 377 -3.20 25.05 21.88
N GLU A 378 -3.53 24.93 20.59
CA GLU A 378 -3.62 26.07 19.69
C GLU A 378 -4.72 27.04 20.12
N THR A 379 -5.91 26.50 20.35
CA THR A 379 -7.07 27.31 20.76
C THR A 379 -6.82 27.98 22.11
N ALA A 380 -6.33 27.23 23.10
CA ALA A 380 -6.06 27.74 24.43
C ALA A 380 -4.95 28.79 24.43
N SER A 381 -3.80 28.53 23.81
CA SER A 381 -2.68 29.48 23.79
C SER A 381 -3.01 30.76 23.03
N PHE A 382 -3.75 30.69 21.92
CA PHE A 382 -4.23 31.87 21.20
C PHE A 382 -5.18 32.71 22.06
N GLN A 383 -6.20 32.07 22.65
CA GLN A 383 -7.17 32.77 23.48
C GLN A 383 -6.52 33.38 24.73
N LEU A 384 -5.59 32.66 25.39
CA LEU A 384 -4.85 33.18 26.54
C LEU A 384 -4.08 34.46 26.22
N VAL A 385 -3.38 34.51 25.07
CA VAL A 385 -2.73 35.75 24.62
C VAL A 385 -3.75 36.86 24.38
N SER A 386 -4.89 36.56 23.73
CA SER A 386 -5.94 37.55 23.47
C SER A 386 -6.63 38.09 24.75
N MET A 387 -6.61 37.31 25.83
CA MET A 387 -7.12 37.68 27.16
C MET A 387 -6.05 38.34 28.05
N GLY A 388 -4.86 38.67 27.51
CA GLY A 388 -3.78 39.32 28.24
C GLY A 388 -2.93 38.40 29.14
N GLN A 389 -3.08 37.08 29.01
CA GLN A 389 -2.37 36.08 29.82
C GLN A 389 -1.14 35.50 29.07
N GLY A 390 -0.30 36.37 28.49
CA GLY A 390 0.81 35.98 27.62
C GLY A 390 1.89 35.11 28.27
N LYS A 391 2.25 35.40 29.53
CA LYS A 391 3.21 34.58 30.29
C LYS A 391 2.73 33.15 30.49
N VAL A 392 1.46 32.99 30.87
CA VAL A 392 0.82 31.68 31.05
C VAL A 392 0.73 30.93 29.72
N ALA A 393 0.39 31.62 28.63
CA ALA A 393 0.40 31.04 27.29
C ALA A 393 1.80 30.56 26.89
N THR A 394 2.85 31.33 27.22
CA THR A 394 4.25 31.00 26.93
C THR A 394 4.71 29.77 27.72
N GLU A 395 4.43 29.72 29.03
CA GLU A 395 4.72 28.55 29.87
C GLU A 395 3.98 27.30 29.38
N LEU A 396 2.72 27.45 28.96
CA LEU A 396 1.94 26.38 28.35
C LEU A 396 2.58 25.90 27.04
N LEU A 397 2.98 26.81 26.15
CA LEU A 397 3.63 26.47 24.88
C LEU A 397 4.99 25.78 25.09
N LEU A 398 5.82 26.26 26.03
CA LEU A 398 7.10 25.66 26.39
C LEU A 398 6.98 24.23 26.92
N ARG A 399 5.84 23.90 27.56
CA ARG A 399 5.56 22.53 28.04
C ARG A 399 5.35 21.56 26.88
N TYR A 400 4.73 21.99 25.78
CA TYR A 400 4.40 21.14 24.61
C TYR A 400 5.40 21.29 23.45
N TRP A 401 6.38 22.17 23.58
CA TRP A 401 7.51 22.28 22.67
C TRP A 401 8.29 20.94 22.61
N PRO A 402 8.59 20.30 21.44
CA PRO A 402 8.76 20.83 20.08
C PRO A 402 7.57 20.89 19.09
N PHE A 403 6.33 20.70 19.55
CA PHE A 403 5.14 20.64 18.67
C PHE A 403 5.28 19.64 17.49
N THR A 404 6.07 18.57 17.64
CA THR A 404 6.42 17.61 16.56
C THR A 404 5.21 16.95 15.93
N HIS A 405 4.11 16.81 16.68
CA HIS A 405 2.86 16.20 16.20
C HIS A 405 1.80 17.23 15.79
N ALA A 406 2.16 18.52 15.69
CA ALA A 406 1.19 19.58 15.46
C ALA A 406 0.74 19.77 14.01
N GLY A 407 1.44 19.15 13.05
CA GLY A 407 1.12 19.24 11.62
C GLY A 407 1.02 20.70 11.16
N LYS A 408 -0.12 21.08 10.56
CA LYS A 408 -0.37 22.43 10.04
C LYS A 408 -0.36 23.52 11.12
N LEU A 409 -0.61 23.18 12.39
CA LEU A 409 -0.64 24.14 13.50
C LEU A 409 0.75 24.44 14.07
N GLN A 410 1.78 23.72 13.64
CA GLN A 410 3.12 23.90 14.18
C GLN A 410 3.64 25.33 13.96
N HIS A 411 3.41 25.89 12.77
CA HIS A 411 3.87 27.24 12.45
C HIS A 411 3.22 28.31 13.34
N SER A 412 1.90 28.23 13.60
CA SER A 412 1.21 29.21 14.43
C SER A 412 1.63 29.10 15.91
N LEU A 413 1.76 27.88 16.43
CA LEU A 413 2.25 27.62 17.79
C LEU A 413 3.69 28.13 17.98
N SER A 414 4.58 27.82 17.05
CA SER A 414 5.98 28.27 17.06
C SER A 414 6.08 29.79 16.97
N THR A 415 5.37 30.42 16.03
CA THR A 415 5.37 31.88 15.87
C THR A 415 4.88 32.58 17.14
N ARG A 416 3.82 32.06 17.77
CA ARG A 416 3.31 32.58 19.05
C ARG A 416 4.36 32.46 20.15
N LEU A 417 4.98 31.30 20.30
CA LEU A 417 6.05 31.10 21.30
C LEU A 417 7.23 32.06 21.07
N TYR A 418 7.73 32.15 19.84
CA TYR A 418 8.92 32.93 19.52
C TYR A 418 8.69 34.43 19.63
N SER A 419 7.52 34.92 19.20
CA SER A 419 7.17 36.34 19.34
C SER A 419 7.10 36.77 20.82
N GLN A 420 6.55 35.93 21.70
CA GLN A 420 6.52 36.21 23.13
C GLN A 420 7.92 36.23 23.74
N LEU A 421 8.78 35.26 23.38
CA LEU A 421 10.15 35.17 23.90
C LEU A 421 11.09 36.24 23.35
N ALA A 422 10.87 36.73 22.12
CA ALA A 422 11.64 37.83 21.57
C ALA A 422 11.38 39.15 22.32
N VAL A 423 10.14 39.37 22.76
CA VAL A 423 9.75 40.56 23.55
C VAL A 423 10.13 40.41 25.02
N HIS A 424 10.04 39.18 25.57
CA HIS A 424 10.34 38.87 26.96
C HIS A 424 11.35 37.73 27.10
N PRO A 425 12.64 37.97 26.83
CA PRO A 425 13.68 36.94 26.94
C PRO A 425 13.86 36.42 28.38
N ASP A 426 13.48 37.22 29.38
CA ASP A 426 13.52 36.89 30.80
C ASP A 426 12.54 35.78 31.20
N TRP A 427 11.53 35.48 30.37
CA TRP A 427 10.62 34.36 30.60
C TRP A 427 11.25 33.00 30.28
N LEU A 428 12.44 32.99 29.68
CA LEU A 428 13.13 31.76 29.30
C LEU A 428 14.09 31.27 30.40
N THR A 429 13.70 30.20 31.11
CA THR A 429 14.57 29.55 32.10
C THR A 429 15.77 28.86 31.43
N ALA A 430 16.87 28.66 32.18
CA ALA A 430 18.06 27.98 31.67
C ALA A 430 17.78 26.57 31.12
N GLU A 431 16.88 25.83 31.77
CA GLU A 431 16.42 24.51 31.31
C GLU A 431 15.70 24.60 29.95
N ASN A 432 14.74 25.53 29.83
CA ASN A 432 14.01 25.72 28.57
C ASN A 432 14.93 26.25 27.46
N LYS A 433 15.93 27.06 27.80
CA LYS A 433 16.97 27.51 26.88
C LYS A 433 17.76 26.33 26.30
N ALA A 434 18.18 25.39 27.15
CA ALA A 434 18.87 24.17 26.70
C ALA A 434 17.97 23.26 25.84
N ARG A 435 16.66 23.19 26.15
CA ARG A 435 15.68 22.45 25.34
C ARG A 435 15.46 23.09 23.96
N LEU A 436 15.34 24.42 23.90
CA LEU A 436 15.18 25.18 22.64
C LEU A 436 16.42 25.15 21.75
N ALA A 437 17.60 24.95 22.34
CA ALA A 437 18.86 24.84 21.62
C ALA A 437 19.05 23.51 20.86
N ARG A 438 18.13 22.54 21.00
CA ARG A 438 18.17 21.28 20.25
C ARG A 438 17.60 21.49 18.84
N PRO A 439 18.34 21.15 17.77
CA PRO A 439 17.90 21.37 16.41
C PRO A 439 16.62 20.60 16.09
N LEU A 440 15.66 21.29 15.47
CA LEU A 440 14.43 20.67 14.98
C LEU A 440 14.61 19.98 13.62
N PRO A 441 13.67 19.12 13.19
CA PRO A 441 13.85 18.32 11.97
C PRO A 441 13.93 19.12 10.67
N THR A 442 13.21 20.24 10.55
CA THR A 442 13.13 21.00 9.28
C THR A 442 13.96 22.29 9.31
N ALA A 443 14.47 22.72 8.16
CA ALA A 443 15.27 23.94 8.06
C ALA A 443 14.48 25.19 8.49
N THR A 444 13.23 25.33 8.06
CA THR A 444 12.35 26.45 8.44
C THR A 444 12.21 26.59 9.96
N GLN A 445 12.08 25.47 10.65
CA GLN A 445 11.99 25.42 12.10
C GLN A 445 13.31 25.82 12.76
N ARG A 446 14.45 25.34 12.24
CA ARG A 446 15.78 25.69 12.75
C ARG A 446 16.12 27.16 12.56
N MET A 447 15.76 27.78 11.43
CA MET A 447 15.89 29.23 11.23
C MET A 447 15.15 30.01 12.31
N ALA A 448 13.90 29.63 12.59
CA ALA A 448 13.10 30.29 13.62
C ALA A 448 13.68 30.07 15.04
N GLN A 449 14.24 28.90 15.34
CA GLN A 449 14.95 28.65 16.59
C GLN A 449 16.19 29.52 16.74
N ALA A 450 17.02 29.61 15.70
CA ALA A 450 18.28 30.35 15.74
C ALA A 450 18.08 31.85 16.00
N ARG A 451 16.98 32.42 15.52
CA ARG A 451 16.62 33.82 15.77
C ARG A 451 16.43 34.16 17.25
N LEU A 452 16.11 33.17 18.10
CA LEU A 452 16.00 33.35 19.56
C LEU A 452 17.35 33.55 20.26
N PHE A 453 18.43 33.16 19.59
CA PHE A 453 19.78 33.05 20.16
C PHE A 453 20.71 34.09 19.54
N GLN A 454 20.44 35.37 19.79
CA GLN A 454 21.29 36.47 19.32
C GLN A 454 22.49 36.70 20.24
N GLY A 455 23.58 37.27 19.73
CA GLY A 455 24.77 37.60 20.53
C GLY A 455 25.82 36.49 20.59
N GLN A 456 27.09 36.89 20.79
CA GLN A 456 28.25 35.98 20.75
C GLN A 456 28.18 34.87 21.81
N GLU A 457 27.56 35.14 22.95
CA GLU A 457 27.39 34.19 24.05
C GLU A 457 26.49 32.99 23.69
N ASN A 458 25.68 33.12 22.64
CA ASN A 458 24.77 32.06 22.18
C ASN A 458 25.27 31.33 20.93
N CYS A 459 26.51 31.59 20.46
CA CYS A 459 27.03 31.02 19.24
C CYS A 459 27.19 29.48 19.27
N THR A 460 27.30 28.88 20.45
CA THR A 460 27.27 27.41 20.57
C THR A 460 25.88 26.86 20.23
N GLN A 461 24.82 27.51 20.68
CA GLN A 461 23.44 27.14 20.39
C GLN A 461 23.11 27.37 18.92
N VAL A 462 23.52 28.51 18.35
CA VAL A 462 23.32 28.81 16.92
C VAL A 462 24.01 27.77 16.04
N ARG A 463 25.26 27.39 16.34
CA ARG A 463 25.96 26.30 15.63
C ARG A 463 25.27 24.96 15.81
N ASN A 464 24.76 24.64 17.00
CA ASN A 464 23.99 23.41 17.21
C ASN A 464 22.68 23.39 16.41
N ILE A 465 22.07 24.56 16.17
CA ILE A 465 20.81 24.68 15.44
C ILE A 465 21.03 24.73 13.92
N LEU A 466 21.94 25.56 13.42
CA LEU A 466 22.12 25.81 11.97
C LEU A 466 23.34 25.09 11.37
N GLY A 467 24.12 24.37 12.17
CA GLY A 467 25.36 23.71 11.75
C GLY A 467 25.18 22.50 10.83
N ASP A 468 23.95 22.13 10.48
CA ASP A 468 23.63 21.18 9.41
C ASP A 468 23.75 21.81 8.01
N LEU A 469 24.01 23.12 7.92
CA LEU A 469 24.35 23.83 6.69
C LEU A 469 23.28 23.67 5.58
N SER A 470 21.99 23.67 5.97
CA SER A 470 20.90 23.43 5.04
C SER A 470 20.86 24.48 3.93
N ALA A 471 20.80 24.02 2.67
CA ALA A 471 20.61 24.90 1.52
C ALA A 471 19.30 25.71 1.56
N GLN A 472 18.33 25.32 2.40
CA GLN A 472 17.06 26.03 2.58
C GLN A 472 17.14 27.25 3.50
N TYR A 473 18.27 27.47 4.18
CA TYR A 473 18.44 28.63 5.05
C TYR A 473 18.44 29.95 4.27
N ASP A 474 17.87 30.99 4.87
CA ASP A 474 17.87 32.35 4.34
C ASP A 474 19.22 33.06 4.58
N ALA A 475 19.42 34.21 3.95
CA ALA A 475 20.68 34.95 4.04
C ALA A 475 21.03 35.36 5.49
N GLU A 476 20.02 35.75 6.28
CA GLU A 476 20.17 36.09 7.68
C GLU A 476 20.71 34.91 8.51
N SER A 477 20.12 33.72 8.35
CA SER A 477 20.55 32.52 9.07
C SER A 477 21.98 32.11 8.70
N TRP A 478 22.33 32.19 7.42
CA TRP A 478 23.70 31.93 6.95
C TRP A 478 24.72 32.93 7.50
N SER A 479 24.39 34.22 7.49
CA SER A 479 25.26 35.25 8.04
C SER A 479 25.43 35.15 9.55
N HIS A 480 24.35 34.81 10.27
CA HIS A 480 24.40 34.56 11.71
C HIS A 480 25.30 33.36 12.03
N LEU A 481 25.20 32.30 11.22
CA LEU A 481 26.08 31.15 11.35
C LEU A 481 27.55 31.51 11.09
N ALA A 482 27.84 32.34 10.08
CA ALA A 482 29.18 32.83 9.78
C ALA A 482 29.82 33.59 10.97
N GLN A 483 29.05 34.43 11.66
CA GLN A 483 29.51 35.17 12.85
C GLN A 483 29.87 34.23 14.02
N CYS A 484 29.32 33.01 14.03
CA CYS A 484 29.52 32.04 15.10
C CYS A 484 30.67 31.04 14.83
N TYR A 485 31.51 31.27 13.81
CA TYR A 485 32.72 30.48 13.53
C TYR A 485 34.05 31.24 13.79
N PRO A 486 34.31 31.77 15.00
CA PRO A 486 35.47 32.64 15.25
C PRO A 486 36.84 31.96 15.13
N GLY A 487 36.92 30.62 15.14
CA GLY A 487 38.16 29.85 14.98
C GLY A 487 38.20 28.95 13.75
N GLN A 488 37.23 29.10 12.83
CA GLN A 488 37.11 28.26 11.63
C GLN A 488 36.89 29.17 10.41
N PRO A 489 37.91 29.95 10.01
CA PRO A 489 37.74 31.06 9.07
C PRO A 489 37.25 30.60 7.69
N GLY A 490 37.59 29.39 7.25
CA GLY A 490 37.04 28.81 6.02
C GLY A 490 35.54 28.49 6.10
N LEU A 491 35.05 27.96 7.23
CA LEU A 491 33.61 27.74 7.42
C LEU A 491 32.85 29.04 7.61
N ALA A 492 33.45 30.00 8.30
CA ALA A 492 32.91 31.35 8.41
C ALA A 492 32.75 31.96 7.01
N LEU A 493 33.79 31.87 6.17
CA LEU A 493 33.78 32.36 4.80
C LEU A 493 32.69 31.66 3.96
N TYR A 494 32.67 30.33 3.96
CA TYR A 494 31.65 29.56 3.23
C TYR A 494 30.23 29.97 3.64
N ALA A 495 29.95 30.07 4.95
CA ALA A 495 28.64 30.48 5.44
C ALA A 495 28.30 31.92 5.01
N ALA A 496 29.26 32.83 4.97
CA ALA A 496 29.06 34.19 4.47
C ALA A 496 28.81 34.22 2.95
N GLU A 497 29.51 33.40 2.17
CA GLU A 497 29.26 33.26 0.72
C GLU A 497 27.87 32.70 0.44
N GLN A 498 27.40 31.76 1.26
CA GLN A 498 26.02 31.26 1.19
C GLN A 498 24.99 32.36 1.49
N ALA A 499 25.30 33.31 2.40
CA ALA A 499 24.44 34.46 2.63
C ALA A 499 24.37 35.36 1.38
N VAL A 500 25.53 35.70 0.80
CA VAL A 500 25.62 36.50 -0.44
C VAL A 500 24.90 35.87 -1.63
N ALA A 501 24.98 34.54 -1.78
CA ALA A 501 24.31 33.82 -2.87
C ALA A 501 22.78 33.94 -2.82
N ARG A 502 22.20 34.26 -1.66
CA ARG A 502 20.75 34.41 -1.43
C ARG A 502 20.32 35.87 -1.43
N ASP A 503 21.18 36.73 -0.87
CA ASP A 503 21.01 38.18 -0.90
C ASP A 503 22.38 38.83 -1.14
N PRO A 504 22.63 39.39 -2.34
CA PRO A 504 23.90 40.00 -2.68
C PRO A 504 24.07 41.44 -2.13
N SER A 505 23.37 41.78 -1.04
CA SER A 505 23.43 43.11 -0.43
C SER A 505 24.84 43.51 0.04
N PRO A 506 25.16 44.81 0.09
CA PRO A 506 26.47 45.29 0.56
C PRO A 506 26.85 44.79 1.95
N PHE A 507 25.86 44.56 2.82
CA PHE A 507 26.06 44.02 4.16
C PHE A 507 26.73 42.64 4.14
N TYR A 508 26.21 41.71 3.34
CA TYR A 508 26.77 40.35 3.25
C TYR A 508 28.07 40.32 2.44
N GLN A 509 28.19 41.15 1.39
CA GLN A 509 29.44 41.30 0.61
C GLN A 509 30.60 41.76 1.49
N ARG A 510 30.36 42.73 2.39
CA ARG A 510 31.34 43.19 3.37
C ARG A 510 31.79 42.08 4.32
N GLN A 511 30.87 41.20 4.75
CA GLN A 511 31.20 40.05 5.61
C GLN A 511 32.12 39.05 4.88
N VAL A 512 31.81 38.71 3.62
CA VAL A 512 32.66 37.84 2.79
C VAL A 512 34.05 38.46 2.61
N ALA A 513 34.12 39.76 2.32
CA ALA A 513 35.39 40.42 2.03
C ALA A 513 36.39 40.37 3.20
N TYR A 514 35.91 40.53 4.44
CA TYR A 514 36.74 40.39 5.63
C TYR A 514 37.17 38.95 5.90
N LEU A 515 36.26 37.99 5.73
CA LEU A 515 36.56 36.58 5.97
C LEU A 515 37.50 36.00 4.91
N ALA A 516 37.32 36.39 3.64
CA ALA A 516 38.19 36.00 2.53
C ALA A 516 39.62 36.54 2.73
N TYR A 517 39.77 37.75 3.25
CA TYR A 517 41.07 38.29 3.62
C TYR A 517 41.72 37.49 4.75
N ALA A 518 40.94 37.11 5.78
CA ALA A 518 41.42 36.31 6.91
C ALA A 518 41.82 34.86 6.51
N THR A 519 41.26 34.34 5.43
CA THR A 519 41.65 33.04 4.83
C THR A 519 42.70 33.17 3.73
N GLU A 520 43.27 34.36 3.54
CA GLU A 520 44.24 34.68 2.48
C GLU A 520 43.74 34.47 1.03
N ASP A 521 42.43 34.40 0.82
CA ASP A 521 41.84 34.50 -0.51
C ASP A 521 41.71 35.97 -0.90
N TYR A 522 42.86 36.58 -1.18
CA TYR A 522 42.92 37.99 -1.52
C TYR A 522 42.20 38.32 -2.84
N THR A 523 42.05 37.34 -3.73
CA THR A 523 41.31 37.50 -4.99
C THR A 523 39.83 37.65 -4.72
N LEU A 524 39.25 36.76 -3.91
CA LEU A 524 37.85 36.84 -3.48
C LEU A 524 37.61 38.06 -2.59
N ALA A 525 38.52 38.36 -1.66
CA ALA A 525 38.42 39.53 -0.80
C ALA A 525 38.37 40.82 -1.64
N LYS A 526 39.27 40.97 -2.62
CA LYS A 526 39.27 42.09 -3.57
C LYS A 526 37.97 42.15 -4.36
N ALA A 527 37.50 41.02 -4.90
CA ALA A 527 36.28 40.96 -5.70
C ALA A 527 35.04 41.34 -4.88
N SER A 528 34.94 40.88 -3.64
CA SER A 528 33.84 41.17 -2.72
C SER A 528 33.83 42.63 -2.29
N TRP A 529 35.01 43.21 -2.00
CA TRP A 529 35.12 44.64 -1.70
C TRP A 529 34.66 45.53 -2.86
N ALA A 530 34.88 45.12 -4.11
CA ALA A 530 34.41 45.87 -5.27
C ALA A 530 32.87 45.89 -5.41
N GLN A 531 32.15 44.99 -4.75
CA GLN A 531 30.68 44.93 -4.75
C GLN A 531 30.04 45.80 -3.66
N VAL A 532 30.82 46.30 -2.71
CA VAL A 532 30.32 47.19 -1.64
C VAL A 532 30.47 48.64 -2.11
N PRO A 533 29.37 49.42 -2.26
CA PRO A 533 29.46 50.81 -2.67
C PRO A 533 30.31 51.61 -1.69
N ALA A 534 31.22 52.43 -2.20
CA ALA A 534 32.09 53.24 -1.35
C ALA A 534 31.25 54.05 -0.33
N THR A 535 30.12 54.64 -0.72
CA THR A 535 29.24 55.41 0.20
C THR A 535 28.76 54.64 1.43
N GLU A 536 28.72 53.31 1.40
CA GLU A 536 28.33 52.44 2.52
C GLU A 536 29.54 51.90 3.31
N MET A 537 30.75 52.10 2.81
CA MET A 537 32.00 51.67 3.46
C MET A 537 32.47 52.66 4.52
N VAL A 538 32.93 52.13 5.66
CA VAL A 538 33.71 52.91 6.64
C VAL A 538 35.20 52.94 6.25
N ASP A 539 35.97 53.85 6.85
CA ASP A 539 37.40 54.02 6.51
C ASP A 539 38.22 52.73 6.67
N ASN A 540 37.90 51.90 7.66
CA ASN A 540 38.54 50.58 7.84
C ASN A 540 38.23 49.61 6.70
N ASP A 541 37.06 49.71 6.07
CA ASP A 541 36.69 48.89 4.91
C ASP A 541 37.53 49.29 3.70
N VAL A 542 37.71 50.60 3.48
CA VAL A 542 38.55 51.15 2.40
C VAL A 542 40.01 50.72 2.58
N GLN A 543 40.53 50.74 3.81
CA GLN A 543 41.87 50.23 4.11
C GLN A 543 41.99 48.72 3.84
N ALA A 544 41.00 47.92 4.27
CA ALA A 544 40.99 46.49 4.05
C ALA A 544 40.91 46.15 2.55
N ALA A 545 40.08 46.86 1.79
CA ALA A 545 39.95 46.71 0.34
C ALA A 545 41.26 47.02 -0.40
N ALA A 546 41.95 48.08 0.00
CA ALA A 546 43.27 48.41 -0.55
C ALA A 546 44.31 47.32 -0.24
N ARG A 547 44.33 46.79 0.99
CA ARG A 547 45.23 45.68 1.37
C ARG A 547 44.94 44.40 0.58
N SER A 548 43.67 44.01 0.46
CA SER A 548 43.25 42.88 -0.37
C SER A 548 43.70 43.04 -1.82
N ALA A 549 43.52 44.24 -2.41
CA ALA A 549 43.95 44.52 -3.77
C ALA A 549 45.46 44.39 -3.96
N LYS A 550 46.25 44.93 -3.01
CA LYS A 550 47.72 44.84 -3.06
C LYS A 550 48.21 43.41 -2.93
N LEU A 551 47.69 42.65 -1.95
CA LEU A 551 48.08 41.26 -1.72
C LEU A 551 47.60 40.32 -2.84
N ALA A 552 46.53 40.67 -3.54
CA ALA A 552 46.10 40.00 -4.77
C ALA A 552 46.94 40.38 -6.01
N GLY A 553 47.94 41.26 -5.88
CA GLY A 553 48.78 41.72 -6.99
C GLY A 553 48.10 42.67 -7.98
N ASP A 554 46.95 43.26 -7.62
CA ASP A 554 46.17 44.14 -8.49
C ASP A 554 46.46 45.62 -8.18
N GLU A 555 47.51 46.14 -8.81
CA GLU A 555 47.94 47.54 -8.63
C GLU A 555 46.89 48.56 -9.09
N LYS A 556 46.03 48.21 -10.05
CA LYS A 556 44.97 49.11 -10.53
C LYS A 556 43.87 49.25 -9.48
N ALA A 557 43.43 48.12 -8.91
CA ALA A 557 42.46 48.13 -7.82
C ALA A 557 43.04 48.83 -6.58
N PHE A 558 44.33 48.66 -6.29
CA PHE A 558 44.99 49.37 -5.19
C PHE A 558 44.99 50.89 -5.40
N ALA A 559 45.37 51.37 -6.59
CA ALA A 559 45.33 52.80 -6.93
C ALA A 559 43.90 53.38 -6.87
N HIS A 560 42.88 52.60 -7.24
CA HIS A 560 41.49 53.01 -7.10
C HIS A 560 41.12 53.28 -5.63
N TRP A 561 41.44 52.35 -4.72
CA TRP A 561 41.16 52.52 -3.29
C TRP A 561 41.99 53.63 -2.65
N GLN A 562 43.22 53.88 -3.13
CA GLN A 562 44.01 55.05 -2.72
C GLN A 562 43.33 56.37 -3.09
N ASN A 563 42.75 56.47 -4.29
CA ASN A 563 42.02 57.67 -4.71
C ASN A 563 40.77 57.88 -3.83
N ILE A 564 39.99 56.82 -3.56
CA ILE A 564 38.84 56.90 -2.64
C ILE A 564 39.27 57.35 -1.25
N ALA A 565 40.37 56.81 -0.72
CA ALA A 565 40.92 57.22 0.57
C ALA A 565 41.31 58.71 0.58
N SER A 566 41.97 59.19 -0.48
CA SER A 566 42.36 60.60 -0.63
C SER A 566 41.14 61.54 -0.69
N GLN A 567 40.10 61.16 -1.43
CA GLN A 567 38.84 61.93 -1.53
C GLN A 567 38.12 62.04 -0.18
N ARG A 568 38.35 61.09 0.74
CA ARG A 568 37.82 61.10 2.11
C ARG A 568 38.71 61.82 3.12
N GLY A 569 39.87 62.33 2.70
CA GLY A 569 40.85 62.92 3.61
C GLY A 569 41.59 61.92 4.49
N MET A 570 41.60 60.62 4.13
CA MET A 570 42.39 59.61 4.82
C MET A 570 43.88 59.81 4.54
N SER A 571 44.73 59.47 5.51
CA SER A 571 46.18 59.44 5.33
C SER A 571 46.61 58.35 4.33
N ASP A 572 47.80 58.55 3.73
CA ASP A 572 48.34 57.63 2.72
C ASP A 572 48.39 56.19 3.24
N LEU A 573 47.78 55.27 2.49
CA LEU A 573 47.60 53.86 2.87
C LEU A 573 48.97 53.13 2.89
N LYS A 574 49.59 53.02 4.07
CA LYS A 574 50.85 52.26 4.27
C LYS A 574 50.60 50.75 4.42
N LEU A 575 51.36 49.94 3.70
CA LEU A 575 51.36 48.47 3.77
C LEU A 575 52.65 47.98 4.46
N GLU A 576 52.55 47.43 5.67
CA GLU A 576 53.64 46.69 6.33
C GLU A 576 53.47 45.17 6.15
N SER A 577 54.56 44.41 6.31
CA SER A 577 54.73 42.99 5.94
C SER A 577 53.81 41.99 6.67
N THR A 578 53.49 40.90 5.96
CA THR A 578 52.58 39.78 6.29
C THR A 578 52.99 38.94 7.52
N PRO A 579 52.04 38.48 8.37
CA PRO A 579 52.27 37.36 9.28
C PRO A 579 52.28 36.02 8.53
N VAL A 580 53.07 35.05 9.00
CA VAL A 580 53.24 33.71 8.39
C VAL A 580 52.08 32.77 8.78
N MET A 581 51.48 32.09 7.80
CA MET A 581 50.46 31.04 7.99
C MET A 581 51.08 29.73 8.52
N ASP A 582 50.41 29.07 9.46
CA ASP A 582 50.79 27.77 10.03
C ASP A 582 50.68 26.62 9.00
N ASP A 583 51.53 25.59 9.12
CA ASP A 583 51.64 24.46 8.17
C ASP A 583 50.33 23.65 8.07
N ALA A 584 49.52 23.62 9.13
CA ALA A 584 48.18 23.01 9.11
C ALA A 584 47.24 23.76 8.15
N ALA A 585 47.19 25.09 8.26
CA ALA A 585 46.36 25.92 7.39
C ALA A 585 46.82 25.82 5.93
N ARG A 586 48.14 25.78 5.69
CA ARG A 586 48.72 25.51 4.37
C ARG A 586 48.31 24.14 3.83
N GLY A 587 48.38 23.09 4.65
CA GLY A 587 48.04 21.73 4.26
C GLY A 587 46.57 21.57 3.84
N PHE A 588 45.63 22.12 4.63
CA PHE A 588 44.21 22.10 4.28
C PHE A 588 43.86 22.97 3.06
N ALA A 589 44.55 24.11 2.87
CA ALA A 589 44.37 24.93 1.67
C ALA A 589 44.85 24.21 0.40
N LEU A 590 45.99 23.52 0.45
CA LEU A 590 46.52 22.72 -0.67
C LEU A 590 45.62 21.52 -1.00
N LEU A 591 45.03 20.90 0.02
CA LEU A 591 44.03 19.85 -0.15
C LEU A 591 42.81 20.35 -0.94
N ALA A 592 42.28 21.53 -0.58
CA ALA A 592 41.15 22.14 -1.28
C ALA A 592 41.46 22.47 -2.76
N GLN A 593 42.73 22.76 -3.06
CA GLN A 593 43.22 22.97 -4.43
C GLN A 593 43.48 21.67 -5.21
N GLY A 594 43.25 20.50 -4.60
CA GLY A 594 43.49 19.19 -5.22
C GLY A 594 44.96 18.78 -5.30
N LYS A 595 45.86 19.48 -4.60
CA LYS A 595 47.32 19.22 -4.61
C LYS A 595 47.70 18.20 -3.53
N HIS A 596 47.25 16.96 -3.71
CA HIS A 596 47.29 15.91 -2.67
C HIS A 596 48.69 15.60 -2.13
N HIS A 597 49.73 15.60 -2.99
CA HIS A 597 51.10 15.33 -2.54
C HIS A 597 51.65 16.48 -1.68
N GLU A 598 51.49 17.72 -2.12
CA GLU A 598 51.92 18.92 -1.39
C GLU A 598 51.13 19.11 -0.09
N ALA A 599 49.84 18.75 -0.10
CA ALA A 599 48.98 18.75 1.07
C ALA A 599 49.42 17.69 2.10
N ARG A 600 49.74 16.47 1.66
CA ARG A 600 50.30 15.44 2.54
C ARG A 600 51.59 15.92 3.18
N ASP A 601 52.53 16.43 2.39
CA ASP A 601 53.83 16.86 2.89
C ASP A 601 53.70 18.04 3.90
N ALA A 602 52.75 18.96 3.68
CA ALA A 602 52.45 20.05 4.61
C ALA A 602 51.76 19.55 5.91
N LEU A 603 50.82 18.61 5.80
CA LEU A 603 50.12 18.04 6.97
C LEU A 603 51.01 17.10 7.79
N GLU A 604 51.97 16.40 7.17
CA GLU A 604 52.97 15.64 7.91
C GLU A 604 53.89 16.56 8.72
N LYS A 605 54.28 17.72 8.18
CA LYS A 605 55.01 18.76 8.95
C LYS A 605 54.16 19.34 10.07
N ALA A 606 52.90 19.68 9.79
CA ALA A 606 51.98 20.19 10.79
C ALA A 606 51.76 19.21 11.95
N ARG A 607 51.89 17.89 11.71
CA ARG A 607 51.81 16.86 12.75
C ARG A 607 53.03 16.84 13.68
N GLU A 608 54.20 17.35 13.26
CA GLU A 608 55.36 17.50 14.15
C GLU A 608 55.10 18.58 15.22
N THR A 609 54.33 19.62 14.87
CA THR A 609 53.99 20.73 15.78
C THR A 609 52.66 20.51 16.51
N HIS A 610 51.73 19.76 15.92
CA HIS A 610 50.40 19.43 16.44
C HIS A 610 50.21 17.91 16.58
N MET A 611 51.08 17.26 17.37
CA MET A 611 51.18 15.79 17.47
C MET A 611 49.86 15.09 17.84
N ASP A 612 48.98 15.77 18.58
CA ASP A 612 47.72 15.22 19.10
C ASP A 612 46.47 15.70 18.33
N SER A 613 46.61 16.29 17.13
CA SER A 613 45.44 16.73 16.34
C SER A 613 44.80 15.55 15.59
N PRO A 614 43.58 15.10 16.00
CA PRO A 614 42.89 14.02 15.31
C PRO A 614 42.47 14.42 13.88
N GLU A 615 42.26 15.71 13.61
CA GLU A 615 41.87 16.21 12.28
C GLU A 615 42.97 16.00 11.24
N ILE A 616 44.22 16.31 11.61
CA ILE A 616 45.38 16.14 10.73
C ILE A 616 45.60 14.64 10.46
N LEU A 617 45.52 13.82 11.51
CA LEU A 617 45.75 12.38 11.39
C LEU A 617 44.68 11.68 10.52
N ARG A 618 43.41 12.00 10.72
CA ARG A 618 42.30 11.53 9.88
C ARG A 618 42.50 11.94 8.43
N GLN A 619 42.89 13.19 8.18
CA GLN A 619 43.11 13.68 6.83
C GLN A 619 44.30 13.00 6.14
N LEU A 620 45.35 12.65 6.90
CA LEU A 620 46.48 11.87 6.40
C LEU A 620 46.04 10.45 5.99
N VAL A 621 45.06 9.82 6.64
CA VAL A 621 44.52 8.53 6.17
C VAL A 621 43.95 8.68 4.76
N TYR A 622 43.02 9.60 4.56
CA TYR A 622 42.37 9.82 3.26
C TYR A 622 43.34 10.27 2.17
N LEU A 623 44.34 11.10 2.51
CA LEU A 623 45.38 11.53 1.57
C LEU A 623 46.27 10.37 1.15
N ASN A 624 46.72 9.54 2.09
CA ASN A 624 47.56 8.38 1.75
C ASN A 624 46.76 7.30 1.02
N GLU A 625 45.48 7.10 1.38
CA GLU A 625 44.56 6.28 0.59
C GLU A 625 44.43 6.82 -0.85
N ARG A 626 44.27 8.14 -1.01
CA ARG A 626 44.17 8.80 -2.32
C ARG A 626 45.45 8.72 -3.14
N LEU A 627 46.60 8.70 -2.48
CA LEU A 627 47.92 8.57 -3.08
C LEU A 627 48.37 7.09 -3.23
N ASP A 628 47.52 6.14 -2.85
CA ASP A 628 47.78 4.69 -2.89
C ASP A 628 49.02 4.25 -2.05
N ASP A 629 49.30 4.97 -0.95
CA ASP A 629 50.36 4.63 0.01
C ASP A 629 49.83 3.71 1.13
N LYS A 630 49.69 2.41 0.80
CA LYS A 630 49.12 1.40 1.71
C LYS A 630 49.80 1.30 3.08
N PRO A 631 51.15 1.28 3.19
CA PRO A 631 51.80 1.25 4.49
C PRO A 631 51.39 2.43 5.38
N LYS A 632 51.32 3.65 4.81
CA LYS A 632 50.90 4.85 5.54
C LYS A 632 49.40 4.87 5.83
N THR A 633 48.55 4.46 4.89
CA THR A 633 47.10 4.30 5.13
C THR A 633 46.85 3.35 6.29
N LYS A 634 47.50 2.18 6.29
CA LYS A 634 47.44 1.22 7.40
C LYS A 634 47.86 1.89 8.72
N GLN A 635 49.08 2.42 8.76
CA GLN A 635 49.65 2.99 9.98
C GLN A 635 48.76 4.10 10.57
N TYR A 636 48.33 5.06 9.76
CA TYR A 636 47.51 6.17 10.24
C TYR A 636 46.09 5.72 10.59
N SER A 637 45.50 4.76 9.88
CA SER A 637 44.18 4.23 10.24
C SER A 637 44.19 3.49 11.59
N GLU A 638 45.25 2.74 11.91
CA GLU A 638 45.44 2.11 13.23
C GLU A 638 45.50 3.17 14.33
N GLN A 639 46.28 4.24 14.13
CA GLN A 639 46.39 5.35 15.08
C GLN A 639 45.06 6.07 15.30
N VAL A 640 44.28 6.33 14.23
CA VAL A 640 42.96 6.95 14.36
C VAL A 640 41.99 6.06 15.14
N VAL A 641 42.02 4.75 14.91
CA VAL A 641 41.17 3.80 15.65
C VAL A 641 41.53 3.81 17.13
N ASP A 642 42.83 3.79 17.47
CA ASP A 642 43.30 3.87 18.85
C ASP A 642 42.95 5.21 19.50
N ASP A 643 43.08 6.34 18.79
CA ASP A 643 42.69 7.66 19.30
C ASP A 643 41.20 7.72 19.63
N ILE A 644 40.34 7.13 18.77
CA ILE A 644 38.91 7.06 19.02
C ILE A 644 38.63 6.19 20.25
N ASP A 645 39.28 5.03 20.38
CA ASP A 645 39.08 4.11 21.50
C ASP A 645 39.60 4.69 22.84
N ASN A 646 40.69 5.46 22.80
CA ASN A 646 41.27 6.11 23.96
C ASN A 646 40.56 7.41 24.38
N SER A 647 39.66 7.93 23.54
CA SER A 647 38.90 9.16 23.83
C SER A 647 37.81 9.00 24.91
N THR A 648 37.58 7.78 25.39
CA THR A 648 36.57 7.46 26.42
C THR A 648 37.20 7.01 27.73
N THR A 649 36.68 7.49 28.86
CA THR A 649 36.98 6.89 30.18
C THR A 649 36.33 5.51 30.31
N PRO A 650 36.81 4.58 31.16
CA PRO A 650 36.27 3.21 31.26
C PRO A 650 34.75 3.10 31.53
N GLN A 651 34.11 4.18 31.99
CA GLN A 651 32.67 4.25 32.22
C GLN A 651 31.86 4.88 31.06
N GLN A 652 32.50 5.40 30.02
CA GLN A 652 31.86 6.07 28.89
C GLN A 652 31.86 5.18 27.64
N GLN A 653 30.70 5.04 27.00
CA GLN A 653 30.58 4.40 25.69
C GLN A 653 30.88 5.41 24.57
N LEU A 654 31.44 4.94 23.46
CA LEU A 654 31.63 5.75 22.25
C LEU A 654 30.29 6.33 21.80
N SER A 655 30.26 7.63 21.48
CA SER A 655 29.10 8.26 20.83
C SER A 655 28.82 7.62 19.47
N ASN A 656 27.59 7.76 18.97
CA ASN A 656 27.22 7.24 17.65
C ASN A 656 28.19 7.70 16.54
N LYS A 657 28.58 8.98 16.55
CA LYS A 657 29.52 9.54 15.58
C LYS A 657 30.91 8.88 15.68
N GLN A 658 31.40 8.66 16.91
CA GLN A 658 32.67 7.95 17.11
C GLN A 658 32.60 6.49 16.67
N GLN A 659 31.46 5.80 16.87
CA GLN A 659 31.27 4.42 16.39
C GLN A 659 31.26 4.35 14.86
N GLU A 660 30.61 5.31 14.19
CA GLU A 660 30.61 5.47 12.73
C GLU A 660 32.02 5.77 12.19
N ASP A 661 32.69 6.79 12.74
CA ASP A 661 34.06 7.16 12.35
C ASP A 661 35.00 5.96 12.51
N ARG A 662 34.92 5.27 13.66
CA ARG A 662 35.73 4.08 13.94
C ARG A 662 35.49 2.98 12.92
N PHE A 663 34.24 2.72 12.54
CA PHE A 663 33.92 1.72 11.53
C PHE A 663 34.48 2.12 10.15
N GLU A 664 34.38 3.38 9.78
CA GLU A 664 34.90 3.91 8.51
C GLU A 664 36.41 3.71 8.40
N PHE A 665 37.19 4.11 9.41
CA PHE A 665 38.64 3.93 9.41
C PHE A 665 39.03 2.45 9.44
N ARG A 666 38.27 1.61 10.15
CA ARG A 666 38.45 0.15 10.12
C ARG A 666 38.14 -0.47 8.75
N ARG A 667 37.19 0.10 8.00
CA ARG A 667 36.87 -0.34 6.63
C ARG A 667 37.97 0.08 5.65
N ILE A 668 38.49 1.30 5.77
CA ILE A 668 39.64 1.78 4.98
C ILE A 668 40.88 0.92 5.26
N HIS A 669 41.15 0.63 6.54
CA HIS A 669 42.24 -0.26 6.94
C HIS A 669 42.10 -1.64 6.29
N GLU A 670 40.92 -2.27 6.41
CA GLU A 670 40.65 -3.59 5.83
C GLU A 670 40.80 -3.61 4.30
N ASP A 671 40.21 -2.64 3.60
CA ASP A 671 40.25 -2.61 2.13
C ASP A 671 41.66 -2.32 1.60
N SER A 672 42.47 -1.52 2.31
CA SER A 672 43.87 -1.24 1.94
C SER A 672 44.74 -2.51 1.91
N GLN A 673 44.36 -3.54 2.66
CA GLN A 673 45.08 -4.82 2.78
C GLN A 673 44.47 -5.92 1.90
N ARG A 674 43.24 -5.75 1.41
CA ARG A 674 42.53 -6.76 0.63
C ARG A 674 43.18 -6.94 -0.75
N ARG A 675 43.59 -8.17 -1.05
CA ARG A 675 44.04 -8.58 -2.39
C ARG A 675 43.12 -9.60 -3.03
N TRP A 676 42.71 -10.59 -2.24
CA TRP A 676 41.77 -11.61 -2.67
C TRP A 676 40.35 -11.24 -2.27
N THR A 677 39.39 -11.58 -3.11
CA THR A 677 37.98 -11.62 -2.76
C THR A 677 37.41 -12.88 -3.35
N PHE A 678 36.76 -13.68 -2.51
CA PHE A 678 36.04 -14.86 -2.94
C PHE A 678 34.55 -14.59 -2.80
N THR A 679 33.79 -14.89 -3.84
CA THR A 679 32.34 -14.79 -3.79
C THR A 679 31.67 -16.09 -4.18
N TYR A 680 30.57 -16.38 -3.53
CA TYR A 680 29.64 -17.44 -3.89
C TYR A 680 28.25 -16.83 -3.99
N ASP A 681 27.59 -17.07 -5.13
CA ASP A 681 26.24 -16.59 -5.39
C ASP A 681 25.41 -17.76 -5.92
N GLY A 682 24.29 -18.05 -5.27
CA GLY A 682 23.40 -19.16 -5.61
C GLY A 682 21.93 -18.76 -5.55
N SER A 683 21.16 -19.16 -6.56
CA SER A 683 19.71 -18.99 -6.63
C SER A 683 19.08 -20.34 -6.96
N PHE A 684 18.20 -20.85 -6.09
CA PHE A 684 17.63 -22.18 -6.20
C PHE A 684 16.11 -22.12 -6.31
N GLY A 685 15.57 -22.50 -7.47
CA GLY A 685 14.14 -22.48 -7.75
C GLY A 685 13.37 -23.51 -6.93
N LEU A 686 12.56 -23.06 -5.97
CA LEU A 686 11.82 -23.93 -5.05
C LEU A 686 10.57 -24.55 -5.68
N THR A 687 10.02 -23.98 -6.74
CA THR A 687 8.94 -24.57 -7.54
C THR A 687 9.48 -25.10 -8.87
N PRO A 688 8.84 -26.12 -9.49
CA PRO A 688 9.23 -26.62 -10.80
C PRO A 688 9.25 -25.55 -11.90
N ASP A 689 8.39 -24.53 -11.75
CA ASP A 689 8.24 -23.46 -12.72
C ASP A 689 9.12 -22.22 -12.45
N SER A 690 9.85 -22.19 -11.32
CA SER A 690 10.80 -21.11 -11.02
C SER A 690 11.92 -21.10 -12.06
N LEU A 691 12.07 -20.01 -12.81
CA LEU A 691 13.18 -19.82 -13.76
C LEU A 691 13.87 -18.49 -13.50
N ASN A 692 15.20 -18.51 -13.35
CA ASN A 692 16.00 -17.29 -13.32
C ASN A 692 15.92 -16.64 -14.71
N SER A 693 15.50 -15.39 -14.75
CA SER A 693 15.59 -14.56 -15.96
C SER A 693 17.06 -14.47 -16.39
N GLY A 694 17.37 -14.84 -17.63
CA GLY A 694 18.70 -14.71 -18.20
C GLY A 694 19.17 -13.24 -18.22
N GLY A 695 19.84 -12.82 -17.15
CA GLY A 695 20.56 -11.56 -17.04
C GLY A 695 22.06 -11.79 -17.19
N SER A 696 22.79 -10.73 -17.54
CA SER A 696 24.23 -10.78 -17.81
C SER A 696 25.07 -11.18 -16.59
N ASN A 697 24.56 -10.94 -15.38
CA ASN A 697 25.21 -11.33 -14.11
C ASN A 697 25.41 -12.84 -13.97
N ASN A 698 24.50 -13.63 -14.53
CA ASN A 698 24.48 -15.08 -14.38
C ASN A 698 25.23 -15.81 -15.51
N GLY A 699 25.93 -15.08 -16.40
CA GLY A 699 26.72 -15.67 -17.49
C GLY A 699 25.93 -16.62 -18.39
N VAL A 700 24.60 -16.46 -18.46
CA VAL A 700 23.69 -17.44 -19.05
C VAL A 700 24.01 -17.60 -20.54
N GLN A 701 24.17 -18.85 -20.97
CA GLN A 701 24.42 -19.17 -22.37
C GLN A 701 23.25 -18.69 -23.25
N GLN A 702 23.56 -18.43 -24.52
CA GLN A 702 22.59 -17.95 -25.51
C GLN A 702 21.32 -18.81 -25.49
N GLY A 703 20.19 -18.14 -25.21
CA GLY A 703 18.88 -18.74 -25.25
C GLY A 703 18.53 -19.77 -24.18
N LYS A 704 19.19 -19.75 -23.01
CA LYS A 704 18.83 -20.60 -21.88
C LYS A 704 18.26 -19.82 -20.71
N SER A 705 17.50 -20.51 -19.86
CA SER A 705 17.06 -20.03 -18.55
C SER A 705 17.17 -21.20 -17.58
N TYR A 706 17.69 -20.94 -16.38
CA TYR A 706 17.97 -22.00 -15.41
C TYR A 706 17.03 -21.89 -14.22
N ARG A 707 16.43 -23.01 -13.81
CA ARG A 707 15.65 -23.09 -12.56
C ARG A 707 16.50 -22.75 -11.35
N SER A 708 17.74 -23.24 -11.33
CA SER A 708 18.72 -22.86 -10.32
C SER A 708 20.05 -22.49 -10.98
N TYR A 709 20.78 -21.58 -10.35
CA TYR A 709 22.07 -21.10 -10.80
C TYR A 709 23.02 -21.02 -9.60
N GLN A 710 24.30 -21.32 -9.83
CA GLN A 710 25.35 -21.03 -8.85
C GLN A 710 26.64 -20.58 -9.51
N GLN A 711 27.39 -19.75 -8.78
CA GLN A 711 28.71 -19.27 -9.18
C GLN A 711 29.64 -19.22 -7.96
N PHE A 712 30.90 -19.59 -8.20
CA PHE A 712 32.03 -19.32 -7.33
C PHE A 712 33.04 -18.45 -8.08
N GLU A 713 33.44 -17.32 -7.53
CA GLU A 713 34.43 -16.41 -8.13
C GLU A 713 35.60 -16.20 -7.15
N ALA A 714 36.80 -16.15 -7.70
CA ALA A 714 38.02 -15.74 -7.03
C ALA A 714 38.62 -14.56 -7.80
N GLU A 715 38.64 -13.39 -7.17
CA GLU A 715 39.18 -12.14 -7.70
C GLU A 715 40.48 -11.77 -6.99
N TYR A 716 41.49 -11.35 -7.74
CA TYR A 716 42.76 -10.84 -7.25
C TYR A 716 43.05 -9.44 -7.80
N ARG A 717 43.25 -8.47 -6.90
CA ARG A 717 43.59 -7.09 -7.25
C ARG A 717 45.06 -6.96 -7.66
N ILE A 718 45.32 -6.41 -8.85
CA ILE A 718 46.64 -6.20 -9.45
C ILE A 718 46.93 -4.70 -9.62
N GLY A 719 48.20 -4.34 -9.80
CA GLY A 719 48.62 -2.94 -9.94
C GLY A 719 48.89 -2.26 -8.61
N LYS A 720 49.25 -0.97 -8.64
CA LYS A 720 49.47 -0.17 -7.42
C LYS A 720 48.10 0.22 -6.81
N ASN A 721 47.27 0.90 -7.60
CA ASN A 721 45.91 1.33 -7.24
C ASN A 721 44.97 0.13 -6.93
N GLN A 722 44.87 -0.24 -5.65
CA GLN A 722 44.21 -1.48 -5.20
C GLN A 722 43.01 -1.23 -4.27
N LEU A 723 42.53 0.01 -4.18
CA LEU A 723 41.43 0.43 -3.29
C LEU A 723 40.11 0.49 -4.06
N ILE A 724 38.99 0.17 -3.40
CA ILE A 724 37.66 0.15 -4.01
C ILE A 724 37.29 1.50 -4.60
N ASP A 725 37.65 2.61 -3.96
CA ASP A 725 37.36 3.98 -4.42
C ASP A 725 38.49 4.51 -5.30
N GLY A 726 38.85 3.80 -6.37
CA GLY A 726 39.94 4.21 -7.26
C GLY A 726 39.99 3.46 -8.58
N ASP A 727 41.09 3.69 -9.31
CA ASP A 727 41.44 3.03 -10.57
C ASP A 727 41.87 1.58 -10.31
N GLN A 728 40.91 0.70 -9.99
CA GLN A 728 41.19 -0.67 -9.57
C GLN A 728 41.27 -1.61 -10.78
N LEU A 729 42.37 -2.36 -10.89
CA LEU A 729 42.51 -3.45 -11.85
C LEU A 729 42.54 -4.80 -11.13
N SER A 730 41.78 -5.78 -11.60
CA SER A 730 41.77 -7.13 -11.05
C SER A 730 41.73 -8.20 -12.13
N VAL A 731 42.30 -9.34 -11.79
CA VAL A 731 42.13 -10.59 -12.54
C VAL A 731 41.20 -11.47 -11.74
N TYR A 732 40.28 -12.16 -12.41
CA TYR A 732 39.35 -13.05 -11.72
C TYR A 732 39.14 -14.33 -12.50
N SER A 733 38.78 -15.38 -11.77
CA SER A 733 38.35 -16.65 -12.31
C SER A 733 37.04 -17.03 -11.63
N ARG A 734 36.08 -17.53 -12.39
CA ARG A 734 34.81 -18.00 -11.86
C ARG A 734 34.39 -19.32 -12.47
N VAL A 735 33.78 -20.18 -11.64
CA VAL A 735 33.09 -21.39 -12.09
C VAL A 735 31.61 -21.20 -11.84
N PHE A 736 30.79 -21.39 -12.85
CA PHE A 736 29.34 -21.25 -12.75
C PHE A 736 28.62 -22.35 -13.51
N ALA A 737 27.42 -22.69 -13.05
CA ALA A 737 26.63 -23.78 -13.61
C ALA A 737 25.12 -23.51 -13.39
N GLY A 738 24.32 -24.09 -14.27
CA GLY A 738 22.86 -24.03 -14.24
C GLY A 738 22.24 -25.38 -13.92
N SER A 739 20.93 -25.40 -13.69
CA SER A 739 20.14 -26.64 -13.67
C SER A 739 19.79 -27.07 -15.10
N ASP A 740 19.43 -28.34 -15.30
CA ASP A 740 18.97 -28.84 -16.60
C ASP A 740 17.75 -28.04 -17.13
N SER A 741 17.70 -27.87 -18.46
CA SER A 741 16.63 -27.20 -19.21
C SER A 741 15.45 -28.12 -19.55
N ASN A 742 15.63 -29.45 -19.51
CA ASN A 742 14.65 -30.42 -20.05
C ASN A 742 13.94 -31.32 -19.01
N GLY A 743 14.12 -31.15 -17.70
CA GLY A 743 13.66 -32.16 -16.73
C GLY A 743 13.08 -31.61 -15.43
N GLN A 744 11.82 -31.92 -15.16
CA GLN A 744 11.10 -31.71 -13.89
C GLN A 744 11.77 -32.35 -12.64
N GLN A 745 12.94 -33.01 -12.75
CA GLN A 745 13.49 -33.89 -11.71
C GLN A 745 14.74 -33.38 -10.98
N ASN A 746 15.59 -32.49 -11.54
CA ASN A 746 16.81 -32.07 -10.84
C ASN A 746 16.99 -30.54 -10.83
N PHE A 747 16.79 -29.94 -9.65
CA PHE A 747 16.98 -28.51 -9.44
C PHE A 747 18.42 -28.13 -9.07
N MET A 748 19.33 -29.09 -8.93
CA MET A 748 20.72 -28.80 -8.56
C MET A 748 21.48 -28.15 -9.74
N PRO A 749 22.14 -27.00 -9.53
CA PRO A 749 22.84 -26.27 -10.58
C PRO A 749 24.23 -26.85 -10.86
N VAL A 750 24.27 -28.07 -11.41
CA VAL A 750 25.51 -28.80 -11.73
C VAL A 750 25.66 -29.11 -13.23
N TYR A 751 24.72 -28.64 -14.04
CA TYR A 751 24.71 -28.83 -15.48
C TYR A 751 25.35 -27.65 -16.19
N GLU A 752 25.94 -27.92 -17.35
CA GLU A 752 26.59 -26.93 -18.21
C GLU A 752 27.65 -26.09 -17.46
N PRO A 753 28.57 -26.72 -16.72
CA PRO A 753 29.57 -25.99 -15.96
C PRO A 753 30.49 -25.21 -16.89
N MET A 754 30.71 -23.94 -16.57
CA MET A 754 31.61 -23.05 -17.31
C MET A 754 32.70 -22.49 -16.39
N LEU A 755 33.89 -22.35 -16.95
CA LEU A 755 35.01 -21.61 -16.39
C LEU A 755 35.11 -20.27 -17.11
N GLY A 756 34.95 -19.18 -16.38
CA GLY A 756 35.24 -17.82 -16.82
C GLY A 756 36.59 -17.36 -16.28
N VAL A 757 37.48 -16.84 -17.12
CA VAL A 757 38.72 -16.18 -16.70
C VAL A 757 38.77 -14.80 -17.34
N GLY A 758 38.93 -13.75 -16.53
CA GLY A 758 38.83 -12.39 -17.03
C GLY A 758 39.67 -11.36 -16.29
N VAL A 759 39.71 -10.17 -16.89
CA VAL A 759 40.27 -8.95 -16.30
C VAL A 759 39.12 -7.98 -16.10
N ARG A 760 39.06 -7.34 -14.93
CA ARG A 760 38.05 -6.37 -14.53
C ARG A 760 38.75 -5.07 -14.15
N TRP A 761 38.23 -3.95 -14.63
CA TRP A 761 38.78 -2.62 -14.45
C TRP A 761 37.72 -1.66 -13.96
N LYS A 762 37.99 -0.96 -12.86
CA LYS A 762 37.17 0.13 -12.32
C LYS A 762 37.83 1.47 -12.64
N PRO A 763 37.46 2.16 -13.73
CA PRO A 763 38.16 3.38 -14.15
C PRO A 763 37.92 4.60 -13.26
N LEU A 764 36.81 4.64 -12.51
CA LEU A 764 36.36 5.84 -11.81
C LEU A 764 36.43 5.67 -10.29
N ARG A 765 36.90 6.74 -9.63
CA ARG A 765 36.99 6.82 -8.16
C ARG A 765 35.59 6.87 -7.54
N ASP A 766 34.83 7.90 -7.90
CA ASP A 766 33.58 8.30 -7.23
C ASP A 766 32.34 7.55 -7.75
N GLN A 767 32.51 6.72 -8.80
CA GLN A 767 31.44 5.95 -9.41
C GLN A 767 31.85 4.48 -9.49
N VAL A 768 30.95 3.59 -9.08
CA VAL A 768 31.18 2.15 -9.16
C VAL A 768 30.82 1.67 -10.56
N ILE A 769 31.74 1.84 -11.50
CA ILE A 769 31.63 1.35 -12.89
C ILE A 769 32.76 0.36 -13.13
N TYR A 770 32.45 -0.82 -13.66
CA TYR A 770 33.42 -1.83 -14.05
C TYR A 770 33.33 -2.14 -15.53
N LEU A 771 34.49 -2.26 -16.18
CA LEU A 771 34.67 -2.80 -17.51
C LEU A 771 35.41 -4.13 -17.39
N ALA A 772 34.94 -5.18 -18.03
CA ALA A 772 35.56 -6.49 -17.95
C ALA A 772 35.62 -7.19 -19.31
N VAL A 773 36.66 -8.00 -19.47
CA VAL A 773 36.84 -8.93 -20.58
C VAL A 773 37.02 -10.31 -19.98
N GLU A 774 36.16 -11.26 -20.37
CA GLU A 774 36.14 -12.62 -19.81
C GLU A 774 36.12 -13.67 -20.91
N GLN A 775 37.06 -14.61 -20.87
CA GLN A 775 37.00 -15.82 -21.67
C GLN A 775 36.18 -16.87 -20.92
N GLN A 776 35.10 -17.34 -21.53
CA GLN A 776 34.28 -18.44 -21.02
C GLN A 776 34.61 -19.74 -21.74
N ILE A 777 34.75 -20.82 -20.96
CA ILE A 777 35.19 -22.12 -21.43
C ILE A 777 34.25 -23.18 -20.83
N PRO A 778 33.55 -23.99 -21.63
CA PRO A 778 32.73 -25.09 -21.10
C PRO A 778 33.64 -26.16 -20.47
N LEU A 779 33.25 -26.69 -19.32
CA LEU A 779 33.95 -27.75 -18.59
C LEU A 779 33.40 -29.15 -18.91
N ASP A 780 32.32 -29.24 -19.69
CA ASP A 780 31.80 -30.48 -20.26
C ASP A 780 31.90 -30.47 -21.81
N HIS A 781 31.79 -31.65 -22.43
CA HIS A 781 31.91 -31.81 -23.88
C HIS A 781 30.55 -31.84 -24.61
N HIS A 782 29.45 -31.69 -23.88
CA HIS A 782 28.10 -31.94 -24.39
C HIS A 782 27.23 -30.68 -24.43
N HIS A 783 27.53 -29.66 -23.61
CA HIS A 783 26.69 -28.48 -23.43
C HIS A 783 27.54 -27.20 -23.27
N GLY A 784 27.53 -26.35 -24.30
CA GLY A 784 28.12 -25.01 -24.24
C GLY A 784 29.17 -24.73 -25.30
N GLN A 785 29.42 -23.44 -25.56
CA GLN A 785 30.46 -22.98 -26.49
C GLN A 785 31.40 -22.01 -25.78
N ALA A 786 32.69 -22.10 -26.09
CA ALA A 786 33.64 -21.10 -25.64
C ALA A 786 33.40 -19.77 -26.36
N ASP A 787 33.36 -18.67 -25.60
CA ASP A 787 33.12 -17.31 -26.08
C ASP A 787 33.91 -16.29 -25.24
N VAL A 788 34.13 -15.11 -25.80
CA VAL A 788 34.68 -13.94 -25.11
C VAL A 788 33.53 -12.98 -24.81
N MET A 789 33.38 -12.61 -23.56
CA MET A 789 32.40 -11.65 -23.08
C MET A 789 33.07 -10.32 -22.77
N LEU A 790 32.58 -9.25 -23.41
CA LEU A 790 32.87 -7.86 -23.02
C LEU A 790 31.73 -7.37 -22.13
N ARG A 791 32.03 -6.87 -20.93
CA ARG A 791 31.01 -6.50 -19.94
C ARG A 791 31.26 -5.10 -19.38
N ALA A 792 30.19 -4.32 -19.25
CA ALA A 792 30.18 -3.04 -18.56
C ALA A 792 29.08 -3.06 -17.51
N SER A 793 29.44 -2.81 -16.25
CA SER A 793 28.50 -2.85 -15.12
C SER A 793 28.63 -1.61 -14.26
N ALA A 794 27.55 -1.15 -13.64
CA ALA A 794 27.53 0.01 -12.78
C ALA A 794 26.56 -0.16 -11.60
N SER A 795 26.96 0.34 -10.42
CA SER A 795 26.12 0.38 -9.22
C SER A 795 25.98 1.82 -8.73
N PHE A 796 24.74 2.26 -8.47
CA PHE A 796 24.42 3.60 -7.98
C PHE A 796 23.57 3.56 -6.71
N PHE A 797 23.59 4.65 -5.95
CA PHE A 797 22.82 4.89 -4.72
C PHE A 797 23.18 4.01 -3.51
N ASN A 798 24.16 3.12 -3.64
CA ASN A 798 24.62 2.17 -2.62
C ASN A 798 25.78 2.69 -1.73
N GLY A 799 25.96 4.01 -1.62
CA GLY A 799 27.04 4.65 -0.86
C GLY A 799 26.60 5.24 0.48
N GLY A 800 27.56 5.41 1.40
CA GLY A 800 27.35 6.09 2.70
C GLY A 800 26.19 5.51 3.52
N LYS A 801 25.24 6.37 3.90
CA LYS A 801 24.04 6.00 4.69
C LYS A 801 23.11 4.97 4.02
N TYR A 802 23.30 4.69 2.72
CA TYR A 802 22.50 3.75 1.95
C TYR A 802 23.27 2.50 1.51
N SER A 803 24.47 2.30 2.06
CA SER A 803 25.28 1.12 1.80
C SER A 803 24.66 -0.16 2.37
N ASP A 804 24.86 -1.27 1.66
CA ASP A 804 24.55 -2.64 2.09
C ASP A 804 25.60 -3.23 3.07
N ASP A 805 26.63 -2.45 3.38
CA ASP A 805 27.62 -2.79 4.41
C ASP A 805 27.09 -2.52 5.83
N TRP A 806 27.75 -3.10 6.83
CA TRP A 806 27.39 -2.98 8.23
C TRP A 806 27.40 -1.53 8.72
N HIS A 807 26.32 -1.06 9.36
CA HIS A 807 26.33 0.21 10.08
C HIS A 807 26.47 -0.04 11.59
N PRO A 808 27.44 0.59 12.27
CA PRO A 808 27.70 0.31 13.69
C PRO A 808 26.58 0.84 14.61
N THR A 809 25.91 1.92 14.23
CA THR A 809 24.92 2.63 15.05
C THR A 809 23.48 2.23 14.72
N GLY A 810 22.56 2.53 15.66
CA GLY A 810 21.12 2.29 15.48
C GLY A 810 20.71 0.81 15.47
N ASN A 811 19.40 0.58 15.47
CA ASN A 811 18.80 -0.76 15.45
C ASN A 811 18.73 -1.36 14.03
N GLY A 812 19.05 -0.58 13.00
CA GLY A 812 18.97 -0.99 11.60
C GLY A 812 19.16 0.20 10.66
N TRP A 813 19.27 -0.08 9.36
CA TRP A 813 19.48 0.94 8.33
C TRP A 813 18.79 0.58 7.02
N MET A 814 18.59 1.58 6.17
CA MET A 814 18.06 1.40 4.82
C MET A 814 19.21 1.28 3.83
N ALA A 815 19.16 0.30 2.93
CA ALA A 815 20.07 0.19 1.80
C ALA A 815 19.30 0.28 0.47
N GLN A 816 19.95 0.80 -0.56
CA GLN A 816 19.39 0.87 -1.91
C GLN A 816 20.51 0.71 -2.95
N ASN A 817 20.17 0.13 -4.09
CA ASN A 817 21.11 -0.08 -5.18
C ASN A 817 20.37 -0.04 -6.52
N LEU A 818 20.85 0.76 -7.46
CA LEU A 818 20.52 0.64 -8.88
C LEU A 818 21.70 -0.01 -9.59
N TYR A 819 21.52 -1.26 -10.00
CA TYR A 819 22.50 -2.04 -10.73
C TYR A 819 22.18 -2.06 -12.22
N LEU A 820 23.12 -1.61 -13.04
CA LEU A 820 23.04 -1.63 -14.49
C LEU A 820 24.15 -2.52 -15.06
N ASP A 821 23.85 -3.35 -16.04
CA ASP A 821 24.83 -4.23 -16.65
C ASP A 821 24.53 -4.42 -18.15
N ALA A 822 25.58 -4.43 -18.95
CA ALA A 822 25.57 -4.69 -20.37
C ALA A 822 26.71 -5.63 -20.71
N ALA A 823 26.41 -6.75 -21.35
CA ALA A 823 27.38 -7.74 -21.79
C ALA A 823 27.22 -8.03 -23.29
N HIS A 824 28.32 -8.19 -24.00
CA HIS A 824 28.38 -8.59 -25.40
C HIS A 824 29.24 -9.85 -25.54
N PHE A 825 28.65 -10.89 -26.10
CA PHE A 825 29.32 -12.15 -26.42
C PHE A 825 29.82 -12.08 -27.86
N VAL A 826 31.14 -12.08 -28.04
CA VAL A 826 31.79 -11.70 -29.31
C VAL A 826 31.60 -12.75 -30.39
N LYS A 827 31.71 -14.04 -30.04
CA LYS A 827 31.63 -15.14 -31.02
C LYS A 827 30.19 -15.47 -31.37
N ALA A 828 29.30 -15.51 -30.37
CA ALA A 828 27.87 -15.75 -30.57
C ALA A 828 27.12 -14.52 -31.10
N ASP A 829 27.76 -13.35 -31.09
CA ASP A 829 27.25 -12.06 -31.59
C ASP A 829 25.86 -11.69 -31.04
N TYR A 830 25.75 -11.68 -29.71
CA TYR A 830 24.55 -11.19 -29.03
C TYR A 830 24.92 -10.38 -27.79
N GLN A 831 23.94 -9.61 -27.30
CA GLN A 831 24.08 -8.69 -26.18
C GLN A 831 23.01 -8.99 -25.14
N VAL A 832 23.33 -8.75 -23.88
CA VAL A 832 22.43 -8.89 -22.72
C VAL A 832 22.52 -7.63 -21.89
N TYR A 833 21.37 -7.11 -21.48
CA TYR A 833 21.24 -5.94 -20.64
C TYR A 833 20.42 -6.28 -19.40
N THR A 834 20.84 -5.77 -18.25
CA THR A 834 20.11 -5.90 -16.98
C THR A 834 20.06 -4.54 -16.28
N ALA A 835 18.88 -4.17 -15.78
CA ALA A 835 18.70 -3.06 -14.86
C ALA A 835 17.91 -3.56 -13.64
N ASP A 836 18.51 -3.56 -12.45
CA ASP A 836 17.89 -4.00 -11.20
C ASP A 836 17.92 -2.86 -10.17
N TYR A 837 16.76 -2.40 -9.75
CA TYR A 837 16.65 -1.44 -8.64
C TYR A 837 16.13 -2.14 -7.39
N ARG A 838 16.93 -2.13 -6.33
CA ARG A 838 16.65 -2.79 -5.05
C ARG A 838 16.63 -1.80 -3.90
N MET A 839 15.72 -2.00 -2.96
CA MET A 839 15.68 -1.29 -1.68
C MET A 839 15.40 -2.27 -0.54
N SER A 840 16.14 -2.14 0.56
CA SER A 840 16.10 -3.08 1.68
C SER A 840 16.25 -2.38 3.03
N TRP A 841 15.71 -2.99 4.08
CA TRP A 841 15.90 -2.55 5.46
C TRP A 841 16.66 -3.61 6.24
N HIS A 842 17.85 -3.31 6.74
CA HIS A 842 18.63 -4.21 7.58
C HIS A 842 18.25 -4.01 9.05
N GLN A 843 17.47 -4.94 9.61
CA GLN A 843 17.13 -4.95 11.03
C GLN A 843 18.18 -5.75 11.82
N LYS A 844 18.92 -5.11 12.72
CA LYS A 844 19.86 -5.83 13.60
C LYS A 844 19.10 -6.73 14.56
N ILE A 845 19.53 -7.98 14.64
CA ILE A 845 19.00 -8.99 15.58
C ILE A 845 20.01 -9.34 16.68
N ASN A 846 21.30 -9.15 16.41
CA ASN A 846 22.38 -9.18 17.39
C ASN A 846 23.57 -8.35 16.86
N GLY A 847 24.72 -8.41 17.52
CA GLY A 847 25.89 -7.60 17.17
C GLY A 847 26.56 -7.91 15.83
N LYS A 848 26.15 -8.99 15.11
CA LYS A 848 26.79 -9.42 13.86
C LYS A 848 25.81 -9.97 12.81
N GLN A 849 24.50 -9.83 13.03
CA GLN A 849 23.48 -10.37 12.15
C GLN A 849 22.33 -9.40 11.94
N THR A 850 21.74 -9.45 10.75
CA THR A 850 20.53 -8.70 10.41
C THR A 850 19.53 -9.56 9.66
N ILE A 851 18.25 -9.23 9.84
CA ILE A 851 17.18 -9.66 8.94
C ILE A 851 16.91 -8.50 7.98
N GLU A 852 16.95 -8.79 6.69
CA GLU A 852 16.84 -7.84 5.59
C GLU A 852 15.61 -8.18 4.75
N PRO A 853 14.41 -7.65 5.06
CA PRO A 853 13.35 -7.54 4.07
C PRO A 853 13.75 -6.57 2.96
N TYR A 854 13.47 -6.95 1.72
CA TYR A 854 13.74 -6.13 0.54
C TYR A 854 12.69 -6.33 -0.54
N TRP A 855 12.68 -5.38 -1.47
CA TRP A 855 12.00 -5.51 -2.75
C TRP A 855 12.94 -5.03 -3.86
N HIS A 856 12.68 -5.50 -5.07
CA HIS A 856 13.39 -5.02 -6.24
C HIS A 856 12.51 -5.07 -7.49
N ALA A 857 12.88 -4.25 -8.48
CA ALA A 857 12.30 -4.26 -9.81
C ALA A 857 13.42 -4.42 -10.82
N GLN A 858 13.27 -5.38 -11.72
CA GLN A 858 14.30 -5.78 -12.66
C GLN A 858 13.77 -5.79 -14.09
N TYR A 859 14.58 -5.27 -15.01
CA TYR A 859 14.40 -5.37 -16.45
C TYR A 859 15.60 -6.12 -17.03
N ASN A 860 15.34 -7.11 -17.88
CA ASN A 860 16.38 -7.76 -18.68
C ASN A 860 16.01 -7.70 -20.15
N ALA A 861 17.01 -7.53 -21.02
CA ALA A 861 16.86 -7.59 -22.46
C ALA A 861 18.01 -8.38 -23.09
N SER A 862 17.74 -9.09 -24.18
CA SER A 862 18.73 -9.83 -24.94
C SER A 862 18.48 -9.68 -26.44
N THR A 863 19.55 -9.39 -27.19
CA THR A 863 19.52 -9.26 -28.65
C THR A 863 19.67 -10.60 -29.37
N ASP A 864 19.51 -11.72 -28.66
CA ASP A 864 19.38 -13.03 -29.28
C ASP A 864 18.25 -13.04 -30.31
N THR A 865 18.21 -14.01 -31.23
CA THR A 865 17.13 -14.14 -32.22
C THR A 865 16.17 -15.27 -31.81
N PRO A 866 14.87 -15.00 -31.59
CA PRO A 866 14.22 -13.68 -31.56
C PRO A 866 14.63 -12.82 -30.37
N TYR A 867 14.55 -11.49 -30.50
CA TYR A 867 14.79 -10.52 -29.41
C TYR A 867 13.90 -10.86 -28.21
N ARG A 868 14.46 -10.75 -27.00
CA ARG A 868 13.74 -11.10 -25.77
C ARG A 868 13.95 -10.02 -24.74
N ASP A 869 12.88 -9.67 -24.05
CA ASP A 869 12.94 -8.89 -22.83
C ASP A 869 12.01 -9.45 -21.76
N ASN A 870 12.28 -9.09 -20.51
CA ASN A 870 11.37 -9.33 -19.40
C ASN A 870 11.43 -8.19 -18.39
N THR A 871 10.30 -7.94 -17.74
CA THR A 871 10.21 -7.07 -16.57
C THR A 871 9.61 -7.87 -15.42
N LEU A 872 10.28 -7.86 -14.28
CA LEU A 872 9.84 -8.56 -13.08
C LEU A 872 9.99 -7.70 -11.83
N GLY A 873 9.25 -8.05 -10.79
CA GLY A 873 9.41 -7.48 -9.46
C GLY A 873 9.50 -8.60 -8.44
N GLY A 874 10.39 -8.43 -7.47
CA GLY A 874 10.60 -9.40 -6.40
C GLY A 874 10.48 -8.78 -5.02
N VAL A 875 10.05 -9.60 -4.07
CA VAL A 875 10.07 -9.31 -2.63
C VAL A 875 10.72 -10.49 -1.91
N GLY A 876 11.57 -10.20 -0.94
CA GLY A 876 12.27 -11.25 -0.22
C GLY A 876 12.71 -10.84 1.16
N VAL A 877 13.23 -11.83 1.89
CA VAL A 877 13.84 -11.65 3.21
C VAL A 877 15.15 -12.43 3.23
N ARG A 878 16.24 -11.78 3.68
CA ARG A 878 17.55 -12.40 3.89
C ARG A 878 17.95 -12.34 5.36
N LEU A 879 18.59 -13.39 5.84
CA LEU A 879 19.40 -13.37 7.05
C LEU A 879 20.85 -13.15 6.64
N ASN A 880 21.44 -12.05 7.09
CA ASN A 880 22.84 -11.71 6.84
C ASN A 880 23.66 -11.92 8.11
N THR A 881 24.84 -12.54 7.98
CA THR A 881 25.81 -12.74 9.06
C THR A 881 27.16 -12.17 8.64
N TRP A 882 27.71 -11.27 9.46
CA TRP A 882 29.02 -10.66 9.27
C TRP A 882 30.04 -11.26 10.24
N PHE A 883 31.27 -11.47 9.78
CA PHE A 883 32.33 -12.05 10.61
C PHE A 883 33.72 -11.67 10.10
N GLY A 884 34.75 -12.00 10.88
CA GLY A 884 36.16 -11.69 10.56
C GLY A 884 36.65 -10.30 10.97
N GLU A 885 35.86 -9.54 11.74
CA GLU A 885 36.33 -8.25 12.28
C GLU A 885 37.55 -8.44 13.19
N THR A 886 38.43 -7.44 13.21
CA THR A 886 39.55 -7.36 14.16
C THR A 886 39.49 -6.04 14.92
N HIS A 887 40.49 -5.77 15.76
CA HIS A 887 40.60 -4.45 16.41
C HIS A 887 40.78 -3.31 15.40
N TYR A 888 41.44 -3.56 14.27
CA TYR A 888 41.71 -2.51 13.27
C TYR A 888 40.91 -2.69 11.97
N SER A 889 40.25 -3.83 11.75
CA SER A 889 39.54 -4.13 10.50
C SER A 889 38.04 -4.31 10.70
N ALA A 890 37.24 -3.68 9.85
CA ALA A 890 35.80 -3.90 9.77
C ALA A 890 35.50 -5.29 9.24
N PHE A 891 34.25 -5.76 9.30
CA PHE A 891 33.86 -7.09 8.84
C PHE A 891 34.26 -7.34 7.36
N PRO A 892 35.26 -8.17 7.08
CA PRO A 892 35.65 -8.47 5.70
C PRO A 892 34.68 -9.45 5.03
N HIS A 893 33.93 -10.23 5.81
CA HIS A 893 33.12 -11.34 5.32
C HIS A 893 31.62 -11.16 5.64
N LYS A 894 30.77 -11.56 4.69
CA LYS A 894 29.29 -11.55 4.80
C LYS A 894 28.73 -12.83 4.19
N VAL A 895 27.86 -13.53 4.92
CA VAL A 895 27.08 -14.67 4.42
C VAL A 895 25.59 -14.34 4.53
N SER A 896 24.84 -14.67 3.47
CA SER A 896 23.44 -14.34 3.29
C SER A 896 22.65 -15.58 2.92
N VAL A 897 21.55 -15.83 3.61
CA VAL A 897 20.57 -16.88 3.27
C VAL A 897 19.21 -16.21 3.18
N GLY A 898 18.52 -16.35 2.06
CA GLY A 898 17.26 -15.64 1.84
C GLY A 898 16.22 -16.42 1.07
N LEU A 899 14.98 -15.98 1.21
CA LEU A 899 13.84 -16.45 0.44
C LEU A 899 13.31 -15.27 -0.38
N GLU A 900 13.09 -15.47 -1.67
CA GLU A 900 12.64 -14.43 -2.60
C GLU A 900 11.48 -14.94 -3.45
N TYR A 901 10.41 -14.16 -3.51
CA TYR A 901 9.31 -14.37 -4.44
C TYR A 901 9.40 -13.33 -5.55
N GLN A 902 9.40 -13.76 -6.79
CA GLN A 902 9.42 -12.90 -7.97
C GLN A 902 8.16 -13.08 -8.82
N ARG A 903 7.73 -12.00 -9.46
CA ARG A 903 6.63 -11.99 -10.42
C ARG A 903 7.02 -11.29 -11.71
N ALA A 904 6.85 -11.99 -12.84
CA ALA A 904 7.02 -11.40 -14.17
C ALA A 904 5.77 -10.60 -14.58
N PHE A 905 5.97 -9.35 -15.02
CA PHE A 905 4.92 -8.43 -15.47
C PHE A 905 4.79 -8.39 -17.00
N SER A 906 5.92 -8.42 -17.70
CA SER A 906 6.02 -8.46 -19.16
C SER A 906 7.21 -9.33 -19.58
N GLY A 907 7.18 -9.83 -20.82
CA GLY A 907 8.09 -10.89 -21.28
C GLY A 907 7.66 -12.28 -20.81
N HIS A 908 8.06 -13.32 -21.55
CA HIS A 908 7.89 -14.72 -21.12
C HIS A 908 9.20 -15.18 -20.48
N ASN A 909 9.13 -15.79 -19.28
CA ASN A 909 10.19 -16.70 -18.85
C ASN A 909 10.08 -17.90 -19.78
N ARG A 910 11.11 -18.09 -20.61
CA ARG A 910 11.04 -18.76 -21.92
C ARG A 910 10.34 -20.13 -21.92
N ASP A 911 10.36 -20.85 -20.79
CA ASP A 911 10.04 -22.28 -20.75
C ASP A 911 8.85 -22.65 -19.83
N THR A 912 8.16 -21.68 -19.19
CA THR A 912 6.95 -21.94 -18.39
C THR A 912 5.91 -20.82 -18.46
N ASP A 913 4.62 -21.17 -18.46
CA ASP A 913 3.49 -20.21 -18.38
C ASP A 913 3.38 -19.52 -17.00
N SER A 914 4.25 -19.87 -16.05
CA SER A 914 4.22 -19.32 -14.71
C SER A 914 4.80 -17.91 -14.67
N LYS A 915 3.97 -16.97 -14.23
CA LYS A 915 4.41 -15.60 -13.90
C LYS A 915 5.02 -15.49 -12.50
N ASN A 916 5.07 -16.58 -11.73
CA ASN A 916 5.42 -16.58 -10.31
C ASN A 916 6.59 -17.52 -10.06
N ASN A 917 7.64 -16.99 -9.44
CA ASN A 917 8.83 -17.77 -9.08
C ASN A 917 9.11 -17.63 -7.58
N LEU A 918 9.59 -18.70 -6.97
CA LEU A 918 10.06 -18.72 -5.59
C LEU A 918 11.49 -19.27 -5.56
N PHE A 919 12.40 -18.55 -4.90
CA PHE A 919 13.82 -18.87 -4.83
C PHE A 919 14.33 -18.91 -3.39
N LEU A 920 15.22 -19.86 -3.13
CA LEU A 920 16.18 -19.79 -2.03
C LEU A 920 17.46 -19.14 -2.58
N THR A 921 17.90 -18.03 -1.99
CA THR A 921 19.11 -17.31 -2.37
C THR A 921 20.20 -17.55 -1.34
N LEU A 922 21.39 -17.93 -1.77
CA LEU A 922 22.58 -18.07 -0.96
C LEU A 922 23.66 -17.12 -1.47
N GLY A 923 24.27 -16.35 -0.58
CA GLY A 923 25.36 -15.45 -0.91
C GLY A 923 26.47 -15.59 0.12
N ALA A 924 27.73 -15.58 -0.30
CA ALA A 924 28.86 -15.46 0.59
C ALA A 924 29.94 -14.60 -0.07
N ARG A 925 30.54 -13.71 0.71
CA ARG A 925 31.73 -12.95 0.34
C ARG A 925 32.74 -13.13 1.46
N TRP A 926 33.96 -13.55 1.13
CA TRP A 926 35.05 -13.62 2.10
C TRP A 926 36.41 -13.15 1.55
#